data_AF-A0A8H7AFZ1-F1
#
_entry.id   AF-A0A8H7AFZ1-F1
#
_cell.length_a   1.000
_cell.length_b   1.000
_cell.length_c   1.000
_cell.angle_alpha   90.00
_cell.angle_beta   90.00
_cell.angle_gamma   90.00
#
_symmetry.space_group_name_H-M   'P 1'
#
loop_
_entity.id
_entity.type
_entity.pdbx_description
1 polymer ?
#
loop_
_entity_poly.entity_id
_entity_poly.type
_entity_poly.pdbx_seq_one_letter_code
_entity_poly.pdbx_strand_id
1 'polypeptide(L)'
;MDSSSHQPLSAAKTPVVSNDLRSAFSYRFDEDGQPKVYFRKEPDLTSDPNQTWVAFDTCKTKFVNYTPEKMSDVLETTSPQEENDDEADLPSAKRQKRQPTAQGKAGKVSSMSIGFRVDKPVQTKLSDHEWMMIFEECHPSVLLIIRTLNHRFHELLEGKTIWRRARIKLHGKDMPDPPGDMTEQRYAHLLYGQGCDFRKSKCGSNITKKVYWPFLLRMCDACFRRKTEKDKDIRKSMFLPTGDNSLGDLIPAGMTSSGKYMRTRRSNGAYWEDSTRAVYLRSDLEALLAERQDMAQAGILSTEYLNWKAEKSVLAQALMAQCTRIEDFQKQFLADQPRHREARADFFVAQAANLDPPMSKDVMEKMMAFKMSLDSNHEPTLRSWNDLKNKLLPHRAAAKELLDRVHQNEEFRRRGVRSSAIQNFGQLHTLRSRLSSPKVFRSEQTFVISLGQKELSGCKDRAVADADLVLLVLKGVFDAYQRLPAAERPRGTNIDLSQGTYTMTLDDARMIVQEVIEPEVQSWNNSVRSRETLQRFKCFGCVRKDCTTRYNFDGLFRHIHEKHAILVADGEDFHKLYRPFDYTLHDIKFPWYTVEWPKNLPIAASHQEVSKEKKWLADADVEYVTAALPETVPAFANREPFDNPKINPFDLTGNLAYAATKLQPTILPVNCQMRITLQYALDRYTVSPATPKPTLADFIACLPTLQTANEEFNLFFSCGVCKHHPDIPQSAIHTRPDPLIKLQEHFQKTHSTTHDWTTSFMDLPSDTELARHLHEADEQLRKEKRAAEEREASLVKNPRKKKDPMVRAVLQRPEAGWVFAELFPTK
;
A
#
# COMPACT_ATOMS: atom_id res chain seq x y z
N MET A 1 0.26 -80.18 -2.99
CA MET A 1 1.72 -80.24 -2.81
C MET A 1 2.20 -78.81 -2.71
N ASP A 2 2.64 -78.46 -1.50
CA ASP A 2 3.58 -77.44 -1.05
C ASP A 2 3.78 -76.15 -1.88
N SER A 3 3.55 -74.94 -1.35
CA SER A 3 4.05 -74.26 -0.13
C SER A 3 5.00 -73.14 -0.59
N SER A 4 4.61 -71.88 -0.43
CA SER A 4 5.45 -70.79 0.11
C SER A 4 4.79 -69.44 -0.11
N SER A 5 4.42 -68.83 1.02
CA SER A 5 3.93 -67.47 1.20
C SER A 5 5.05 -66.45 1.06
N HIS A 6 4.92 -65.50 0.12
CA HIS A 6 5.71 -64.26 0.14
C HIS A 6 4.86 -63.09 0.64
N GLN A 7 5.11 -62.69 1.90
CA GLN A 7 4.81 -61.35 2.41
C GLN A 7 5.85 -60.36 1.83
N PRO A 8 5.45 -59.18 1.35
CA PRO A 8 6.39 -58.11 1.04
C PRO A 8 6.84 -57.38 2.32
N LEU A 9 8.16 -57.27 2.48
CA LEU A 9 8.87 -56.55 3.54
C LEU A 9 8.43 -55.08 3.62
N SER A 10 8.11 -54.64 4.85
CA SER A 10 7.84 -53.24 5.18
C SER A 10 9.10 -52.39 4.98
N ALA A 11 9.01 -51.36 4.14
CA ALA A 11 10.00 -50.30 4.10
C ALA A 11 10.03 -49.59 5.46
N ALA A 12 11.20 -49.59 6.09
CA ALA A 12 11.47 -48.87 7.33
C ALA A 12 11.15 -47.38 7.14
N LYS A 13 10.16 -46.88 7.90
CA LYS A 13 9.88 -45.45 8.04
C LYS A 13 11.11 -44.78 8.63
N THR A 14 11.79 -43.96 7.84
CA THR A 14 12.74 -42.97 8.33
C THR A 14 11.97 -42.01 9.26
N PRO A 15 12.45 -41.72 10.48
CA PRO A 15 11.76 -40.78 11.35
C PRO A 15 11.88 -39.38 10.75
N VAL A 16 10.73 -38.82 10.36
CA VAL A 16 10.60 -37.40 10.01
C VAL A 16 10.80 -36.60 11.29
N VAL A 17 12.00 -36.04 11.46
CA VAL A 17 12.27 -35.06 12.52
C VAL A 17 11.50 -33.78 12.16
N SER A 18 10.52 -33.43 12.98
CA SER A 18 9.79 -32.16 12.93
C SER A 18 10.79 -30.99 12.94
N ASN A 19 10.76 -30.17 11.89
CA ASN A 19 11.63 -29.00 11.71
C ASN A 19 11.18 -27.74 12.48
N ASP A 20 10.24 -27.86 13.43
CA ASP A 20 9.80 -26.71 14.22
C ASP A 20 10.70 -26.47 15.45
N LEU A 21 11.96 -26.09 15.20
CA LEU A 21 12.87 -25.64 16.25
C LEU A 21 12.38 -24.33 16.91
N ARG A 22 11.39 -23.60 16.36
CA ARG A 22 10.90 -22.34 16.97
C ARG A 22 10.06 -22.56 18.23
N SER A 23 9.49 -23.74 18.44
CA SER A 23 8.76 -24.05 19.67
C SER A 23 9.66 -24.44 20.85
N ALA A 24 10.97 -24.59 20.62
CA ALA A 24 11.94 -25.05 21.63
C ALA A 24 12.69 -23.93 22.35
N PHE A 25 12.64 -22.67 21.87
CA PHE A 25 13.42 -21.55 22.40
C PHE A 25 12.55 -20.32 22.74
N SER A 26 12.82 -19.69 23.88
CA SER A 26 12.27 -18.38 24.25
C SER A 26 13.40 -17.43 24.67
N TYR A 27 13.35 -16.18 24.20
CA TYR A 27 14.25 -15.11 24.63
C TYR A 27 13.53 -14.24 25.66
N ARG A 28 14.13 -14.08 26.84
CA ARG A 28 13.68 -13.10 27.83
C ARG A 28 14.88 -12.30 28.34
N PHE A 29 14.62 -11.06 28.71
CA PHE A 29 15.58 -10.25 29.45
C PHE A 29 15.34 -10.49 30.94
N ASP A 30 16.41 -10.64 31.71
CA ASP A 30 16.31 -10.62 33.16
C ASP A 30 16.07 -9.19 33.70
N GLU A 31 15.91 -9.07 35.02
CA GLU A 31 15.64 -7.80 35.69
C GLU A 31 16.77 -6.77 35.49
N ASP A 32 17.96 -7.21 35.10
CA ASP A 32 19.14 -6.39 34.78
C ASP A 32 19.29 -6.09 33.27
N GLY A 33 18.34 -6.52 32.44
CA GLY A 33 18.32 -6.26 31.00
C GLY A 33 19.29 -7.12 30.17
N GLN A 34 19.82 -8.22 30.71
CA GLN A 34 20.68 -9.16 29.98
C GLN A 34 19.84 -10.24 29.29
N PRO A 35 20.13 -10.58 28.03
CA PRO A 35 19.37 -11.61 27.31
C PRO A 35 19.71 -13.02 27.83
N LYS A 36 18.70 -13.74 28.34
CA LYS A 36 18.79 -15.18 28.66
C LYS A 36 17.97 -16.03 27.67
N VAL A 37 18.53 -17.18 27.30
CA VAL A 37 17.89 -18.17 26.40
C VAL A 37 17.31 -19.30 27.23
N TYR A 38 16.03 -19.59 27.03
CA TYR A 38 15.29 -20.64 27.75
C TYR A 38 14.91 -21.77 26.80
N PHE A 39 15.06 -23.01 27.27
CA PHE A 39 14.65 -24.22 26.56
C PHE A 39 13.37 -24.79 27.14
N ARG A 40 12.52 -25.34 26.28
CA ARG A 40 11.31 -26.07 26.70
C ARG A 40 11.66 -27.54 26.94
N LYS A 41 11.48 -28.02 28.18
CA LYS A 41 11.54 -29.45 28.49
C LYS A 41 10.24 -30.12 27.99
N GLU A 42 10.33 -31.26 27.28
CA GLU A 42 9.11 -32.04 27.00
C GLU A 42 8.47 -32.50 28.32
N PRO A 43 7.14 -32.39 28.48
CA PRO A 43 6.50 -32.72 29.73
C PRO A 43 6.50 -34.24 29.95
N ASP A 44 7.06 -34.67 31.09
CA ASP A 44 6.65 -35.94 31.69
C ASP A 44 5.18 -35.79 32.11
N LEU A 45 4.36 -36.82 31.86
CA LEU A 45 2.90 -36.85 32.02
C LEU A 45 2.37 -36.58 33.46
N THR A 46 3.22 -36.12 34.36
CA THR A 46 2.92 -35.91 35.78
C THR A 46 3.41 -34.56 36.34
N SER A 47 3.86 -33.60 35.53
CA SER A 47 4.36 -32.30 36.03
C SER A 47 3.53 -31.08 35.61
N ASP A 48 3.43 -30.11 36.54
CA ASP A 48 2.70 -28.83 36.43
C ASP A 48 3.17 -28.02 35.20
N PRO A 49 2.25 -27.57 34.30
CA PRO A 49 2.60 -26.86 33.07
C PRO A 49 3.38 -25.54 33.27
N ASN A 50 3.39 -24.96 34.48
CA ASN A 50 4.13 -23.73 34.77
C ASN A 50 5.63 -23.94 35.09
N GLN A 51 6.13 -25.17 35.18
CA GLN A 51 7.52 -25.50 35.54
C GLN A 51 8.39 -26.03 34.37
N THR A 52 8.03 -25.72 33.11
CA THR A 52 8.64 -26.34 31.91
C THR A 52 9.84 -25.60 31.29
N TRP A 53 10.36 -24.56 31.94
CA TRP A 53 11.47 -23.74 31.43
C TRP A 53 12.70 -23.84 32.32
N VAL A 54 13.84 -24.26 31.74
CA VAL A 54 15.14 -24.30 32.43
C VAL A 54 16.04 -23.20 31.89
N ALA A 55 16.58 -22.37 32.77
CA ALA A 55 17.52 -21.30 32.43
C ALA A 55 18.91 -21.89 32.16
N PHE A 56 19.58 -21.40 31.12
CA PHE A 56 20.99 -21.70 30.87
C PHE A 56 21.83 -20.56 31.47
N ASP A 57 22.52 -20.81 32.57
CA ASP A 57 23.51 -19.85 33.08
C ASP A 57 24.79 -19.99 32.25
N THR A 58 24.99 -19.05 31.33
CA THR A 58 26.30 -18.85 30.72
C THR A 58 27.28 -18.50 31.83
N CYS A 59 28.34 -19.29 31.97
CA CYS A 59 29.50 -18.96 32.80
C CYS A 59 29.84 -17.47 32.71
N LYS A 60 30.20 -16.87 33.85
CA LYS A 60 30.60 -15.48 34.04
C LYS A 60 31.77 -15.08 33.13
N THR A 61 31.53 -14.88 31.84
CA THR A 61 32.35 -14.04 30.97
C THR A 61 31.61 -12.73 30.82
N LYS A 62 32.14 -11.67 31.42
CA LYS A 62 31.64 -10.30 31.22
C LYS A 62 31.57 -10.05 29.71
N PHE A 63 30.35 -9.88 29.17
CA PHE A 63 30.17 -9.30 27.85
C PHE A 63 30.61 -7.85 27.93
N VAL A 64 31.89 -7.59 27.63
CA VAL A 64 32.34 -6.25 27.29
C VAL A 64 31.86 -5.99 25.87
N ASN A 65 30.93 -5.05 25.72
CA ASN A 65 30.60 -4.49 24.42
C ASN A 65 31.86 -3.83 23.85
N TYR A 66 32.55 -4.52 22.94
CA TYR A 66 33.64 -3.92 22.18
C TYR A 66 33.07 -2.95 21.14
N THR A 67 33.09 -1.66 21.47
CA THR A 67 32.96 -0.58 20.49
C THR A 67 34.32 -0.34 19.83
N PRO A 68 34.40 -0.09 18.50
CA PRO A 68 35.67 0.07 17.79
C PRO A 68 36.55 1.27 18.19
N GLU A 69 36.09 2.13 19.10
CA GLU A 69 36.74 3.39 19.46
C GLU A 69 37.87 3.24 20.50
N LYS A 70 38.14 2.02 21.03
CA LYS A 70 39.18 1.77 22.05
C LYS A 70 40.37 0.93 21.60
N MET A 71 40.53 0.68 20.30
CA MET A 71 41.70 -0.06 19.76
C MET A 71 42.88 0.85 19.37
N SER A 72 42.77 2.17 19.45
CA SER A 72 43.88 3.09 19.10
C SER A 72 44.84 3.43 20.24
N ASP A 73 44.47 3.19 21.50
CA ASP A 73 45.17 3.80 22.65
C ASP A 73 45.95 2.80 23.51
N VAL A 74 46.15 1.57 23.05
CA VAL A 74 46.92 0.55 23.80
C VAL A 74 47.98 -0.08 22.90
N LEU A 75 48.84 0.78 22.35
CA LEU A 75 50.18 0.44 21.90
C LEU A 75 51.13 1.45 22.54
N GLU A 76 51.44 1.25 23.82
CA GLU A 76 52.72 1.70 24.40
C GLU A 76 52.90 1.16 25.82
N THR A 77 54.11 0.67 26.09
CA THR A 77 54.76 0.46 27.40
C THR A 77 54.55 -0.85 28.19
N THR A 78 55.52 -1.77 27.97
CA THR A 78 56.45 -2.43 28.93
C THR A 78 55.96 -3.38 30.05
N SER A 79 56.52 -4.61 30.02
CA SER A 79 56.77 -5.58 31.11
C SER A 79 57.71 -5.05 32.23
N PRO A 80 58.15 -5.85 33.24
CA PRO A 80 57.46 -6.76 34.20
C PRO A 80 57.92 -6.54 35.68
N GLN A 81 57.21 -7.08 36.69
CA GLN A 81 57.68 -7.37 38.09
C GLN A 81 56.55 -8.15 38.82
N GLU A 82 56.67 -9.40 39.29
CA GLU A 82 57.43 -10.03 40.42
C GLU A 82 56.86 -9.82 41.85
N GLU A 83 56.83 -10.95 42.60
CA GLU A 83 56.67 -11.18 44.08
C GLU A 83 55.24 -11.26 44.70
N ASN A 84 54.81 -12.44 45.21
CA ASN A 84 54.97 -13.06 46.57
C ASN A 84 53.91 -12.55 47.58
N ASP A 85 53.39 -13.23 48.60
CA ASP A 85 53.36 -14.62 49.12
C ASP A 85 52.28 -14.64 50.26
N ASP A 86 52.07 -15.82 50.86
CA ASP A 86 51.59 -16.10 52.24
C ASP A 86 50.06 -16.22 52.52
N GLU A 87 49.55 -17.43 52.82
CA GLU A 87 49.46 -18.17 54.12
C GLU A 87 48.20 -17.75 54.93
N ALA A 88 47.40 -18.57 55.62
CA ALA A 88 47.54 -19.91 56.19
C ALA A 88 46.16 -20.53 56.54
N ASP A 89 46.23 -21.78 57.01
CA ASP A 89 45.38 -22.47 58.00
C ASP A 89 44.27 -23.48 57.61
N LEU A 90 44.63 -24.75 57.87
CA LEU A 90 43.84 -25.97 58.13
C LEU A 90 43.68 -26.14 59.66
N PRO A 91 42.69 -26.89 60.22
CA PRO A 91 42.76 -28.37 60.31
C PRO A 91 41.41 -29.11 60.24
N SER A 92 41.29 -30.23 59.51
CA SER A 92 41.49 -31.65 59.91
C SER A 92 40.46 -32.26 60.88
N ALA A 93 39.72 -33.30 60.44
CA ALA A 93 39.51 -34.55 61.21
C ALA A 93 38.81 -35.67 60.40
N LYS A 94 39.34 -36.88 60.58
CA LYS A 94 39.08 -38.18 59.94
C LYS A 94 37.76 -38.85 60.38
N ARG A 95 37.13 -39.69 59.53
CA ARG A 95 36.80 -41.09 59.89
C ARG A 95 36.43 -41.97 58.68
N GLN A 96 36.80 -43.24 58.78
CA GLN A 96 36.91 -44.28 57.74
C GLN A 96 35.64 -45.13 57.48
N LYS A 97 35.59 -45.67 56.25
CA LYS A 97 35.11 -46.99 55.76
C LYS A 97 33.75 -47.53 56.20
N ARG A 98 32.95 -47.95 55.20
CA ARG A 98 32.34 -49.30 55.11
C ARG A 98 31.79 -49.57 53.69
N GLN A 99 32.20 -50.68 53.08
CA GLN A 99 31.41 -51.39 52.06
C GLN A 99 30.54 -52.45 52.76
N PRO A 100 29.36 -52.77 52.22
CA PRO A 100 29.05 -54.16 51.84
C PRO A 100 28.36 -54.26 50.46
N THR A 101 28.86 -55.07 49.53
CA THR A 101 28.46 -56.45 49.17
C THR A 101 27.06 -56.67 48.55
N ALA A 102 27.13 -57.27 47.36
CA ALA A 102 26.35 -58.40 46.83
C ALA A 102 24.91 -58.23 46.29
N GLN A 103 24.81 -58.54 44.99
CA GLN A 103 23.83 -59.40 44.31
C GLN A 103 22.36 -58.97 44.25
N GLY A 104 21.85 -58.83 43.02
CA GLY A 104 20.41 -59.05 42.77
C GLY A 104 19.82 -58.49 41.47
N LYS A 105 19.85 -59.32 40.42
CA LYS A 105 18.82 -59.47 39.36
C LYS A 105 18.70 -58.41 38.26
N ALA A 106 18.72 -58.94 37.04
CA ALA A 106 18.49 -58.27 35.77
C ALA A 106 17.06 -57.72 35.65
N GLY A 107 16.95 -56.49 35.14
CA GLY A 107 15.68 -55.88 34.74
C GLY A 107 15.89 -54.61 33.92
N LYS A 108 15.40 -54.63 32.68
CA LYS A 108 15.15 -53.50 31.75
C LYS A 108 16.31 -52.54 31.46
N VAL A 109 16.83 -52.64 30.23
CA VAL A 109 17.57 -51.54 29.60
C VAL A 109 16.59 -50.41 29.34
N SER A 110 16.44 -49.53 30.33
CA SER A 110 15.95 -48.17 30.14
C SER A 110 16.91 -47.49 29.16
N SER A 111 16.40 -46.93 28.07
CA SER A 111 17.14 -45.99 27.24
C SER A 111 17.68 -44.89 28.15
N MET A 112 18.97 -44.94 28.47
CA MET A 112 19.60 -43.88 29.25
C MET A 112 19.58 -42.62 28.38
N SER A 113 18.67 -41.70 28.68
CA SER A 113 18.88 -40.31 28.29
C SER A 113 20.17 -39.88 28.97
N ILE A 114 21.23 -39.67 28.18
CA ILE A 114 22.47 -39.07 28.66
C ILE A 114 22.12 -37.62 29.01
N GLY A 115 21.70 -37.40 30.26
CA GLY A 115 21.51 -36.05 30.78
C GLY A 115 22.87 -35.37 30.81
N PHE A 116 23.06 -34.34 29.99
CA PHE A 116 24.23 -33.47 30.06
C PHE A 116 24.25 -32.83 31.47
N ARG A 117 25.21 -33.23 32.31
CA ARG A 117 25.43 -32.62 33.62
C ARG A 117 26.21 -31.33 33.41
N VAL A 118 25.70 -30.20 33.91
CA VAL A 118 26.36 -28.89 33.86
C VAL A 118 27.77 -28.95 34.47
N ASP A 119 27.95 -29.83 35.45
CA ASP A 119 29.18 -30.00 36.25
C ASP A 119 30.25 -30.89 35.57
N LYS A 120 29.91 -31.53 34.44
CA LYS A 120 30.83 -32.27 33.59
C LYS A 120 30.65 -31.80 32.14
N PRO A 121 31.34 -30.74 31.70
CA PRO A 121 31.35 -30.40 30.28
C PRO A 121 31.79 -31.62 29.49
N VAL A 122 31.13 -31.86 28.35
CA VAL A 122 31.48 -32.91 27.41
C VAL A 122 32.99 -32.82 27.14
N GLN A 123 33.76 -33.76 27.69
CA GLN A 123 35.23 -33.72 27.65
C GLN A 123 35.78 -34.05 26.27
N THR A 124 34.96 -34.60 25.37
CA THR A 124 35.29 -34.74 23.96
C THR A 124 35.25 -33.38 23.30
N LYS A 125 36.41 -32.72 23.26
CA LYS A 125 36.64 -31.58 22.38
C LYS A 125 36.46 -32.07 20.95
N LEU A 126 35.29 -31.79 20.37
CA LEU A 126 35.08 -31.98 18.93
C LEU A 126 36.16 -31.21 18.19
N SER A 127 36.85 -31.92 17.31
CA SER A 127 37.81 -31.38 16.37
C SER A 127 37.14 -30.36 15.45
N ASP A 128 37.94 -29.49 14.85
CA ASP A 128 37.44 -28.51 13.89
C ASP A 128 36.76 -29.19 12.69
N HIS A 129 37.24 -30.37 12.29
CA HIS A 129 36.64 -31.17 11.23
C HIS A 129 35.22 -31.62 11.57
N GLU A 130 34.98 -32.10 12.80
CA GLU A 130 33.64 -32.51 13.24
C GLU A 130 32.67 -31.33 13.32
N TRP A 131 33.13 -30.15 13.78
CA TRP A 131 32.32 -28.93 13.74
C TRP A 131 32.00 -28.48 12.31
N MET A 132 32.96 -28.58 11.38
CA MET A 132 32.71 -28.28 9.98
C MET A 132 31.61 -29.18 9.40
N MET A 133 31.65 -30.50 9.66
CA MET A 133 30.60 -31.43 9.24
C MET A 133 29.23 -31.05 9.82
N ILE A 134 29.17 -30.70 11.12
CA ILE A 134 27.91 -30.25 11.75
C ILE A 134 27.40 -28.96 11.09
N PHE A 135 28.27 -28.00 10.80
CA PHE A 135 27.88 -26.74 10.20
C PHE A 135 27.40 -26.91 8.75
N GLU A 136 27.95 -27.86 8.00
CA GLU A 136 27.48 -28.20 6.64
C GLU A 136 26.04 -28.76 6.63
N GLU A 137 25.61 -29.37 7.72
CA GLU A 137 24.27 -29.91 7.92
C GLU A 137 23.25 -28.85 8.38
N CYS A 138 23.71 -27.70 8.87
CA CYS A 138 22.85 -26.67 9.44
C CYS A 138 22.18 -25.79 8.38
N HIS A 139 20.97 -25.32 8.68
CA HIS A 139 20.33 -24.28 7.88
C HIS A 139 21.18 -22.98 7.92
N PRO A 140 21.41 -22.27 6.79
CA PRO A 140 22.29 -21.11 6.78
C PRO A 140 21.88 -19.97 7.74
N SER A 141 20.59 -19.86 8.09
CA SER A 141 20.16 -18.91 9.14
C SER A 141 20.73 -19.22 10.52
N VAL A 142 20.95 -20.50 10.84
CA VAL A 142 21.55 -20.94 12.10
C VAL A 142 23.04 -20.61 12.07
N LEU A 143 23.71 -20.82 10.94
CA LEU A 143 25.13 -20.47 10.77
C LEU A 143 25.39 -18.98 11.00
N LEU A 144 24.47 -18.10 10.57
CA LEU A 144 24.57 -16.66 10.85
C LEU A 144 24.55 -16.34 12.34
N ILE A 145 23.82 -17.12 13.14
CA ILE A 145 23.78 -16.98 14.60
C ILE A 145 25.05 -17.57 15.22
N ILE A 146 25.42 -18.79 14.83
CA ILE A 146 26.60 -19.51 15.35
C ILE A 146 27.87 -18.67 15.21
N ARG A 147 28.05 -18.01 14.06
CA ARG A 147 29.18 -17.11 13.78
C ARG A 147 29.36 -16.02 14.85
N THR A 148 28.28 -15.57 15.48
CA THR A 148 28.31 -14.50 16.49
C THR A 148 28.55 -15.00 17.91
N LEU A 149 28.58 -16.31 18.14
CA LEU A 149 28.67 -16.89 19.48
C LEU A 149 30.10 -16.87 20.05
N ASN A 150 31.13 -17.14 19.24
CA ASN A 150 32.53 -17.09 19.67
C ASN A 150 33.51 -16.96 18.48
N HIS A 151 34.77 -16.60 18.78
CA HIS A 151 35.84 -16.38 17.79
C HIS A 151 36.19 -17.64 16.98
N ARG A 152 36.31 -18.80 17.63
CA ARG A 152 36.63 -20.07 16.95
C ARG A 152 35.59 -20.42 15.87
N PHE A 153 34.31 -20.28 16.18
CA PHE A 153 33.23 -20.52 15.22
C PHE A 153 33.18 -19.43 14.14
N HIS A 154 33.56 -18.20 14.46
CA HIS A 154 33.75 -17.16 13.46
C HIS A 154 34.79 -17.59 12.42
N GLU A 155 36.00 -17.98 12.87
CA GLU A 155 37.11 -18.43 12.01
C GLU A 155 36.72 -19.68 11.19
N LEU A 156 36.11 -20.68 11.81
CA LEU A 156 35.66 -21.89 11.10
C LEU A 156 34.65 -21.57 10.00
N LEU A 157 33.75 -20.62 10.25
CA LEU A 157 32.74 -20.18 9.30
C LEU A 157 33.26 -19.13 8.30
N GLU A 158 34.52 -18.70 8.38
CA GLU A 158 35.13 -17.86 7.33
C GLU A 158 35.33 -18.62 6.02
N GLY A 159 35.47 -19.95 6.08
CA GLY A 159 35.60 -20.82 4.91
C GLY A 159 34.37 -20.80 3.98
N LYS A 160 34.61 -20.66 2.66
CA LYS A 160 33.55 -20.61 1.63
C LYS A 160 32.78 -21.92 1.47
N THR A 161 33.40 -23.06 1.79
CA THR A 161 32.88 -24.41 1.51
C THR A 161 31.63 -24.75 2.33
N ILE A 162 31.61 -24.39 3.62
CA ILE A 162 30.51 -24.73 4.54
C ILE A 162 29.21 -24.07 4.07
N TRP A 163 29.24 -22.77 3.80
CA TRP A 163 28.07 -22.00 3.36
C TRP A 163 27.52 -22.50 2.04
N ARG A 164 28.41 -22.80 1.07
CA ARG A 164 28.01 -23.34 -0.22
C ARG A 164 27.35 -24.71 -0.09
N ARG A 165 27.94 -25.62 0.71
CA ARG A 165 27.39 -26.97 0.95
C ARG A 165 26.03 -26.89 1.65
N ALA A 166 25.91 -26.07 2.70
CA ALA A 166 24.64 -25.85 3.39
C ALA A 166 23.56 -25.29 2.45
N ARG A 167 23.90 -24.34 1.57
CA ARG A 167 22.99 -23.78 0.54
C ARG A 167 22.52 -24.84 -0.45
N ILE A 168 23.46 -25.59 -1.05
CA ILE A 168 23.15 -26.62 -2.06
C ILE A 168 22.32 -27.75 -1.44
N LYS A 169 22.59 -28.11 -0.19
CA LYS A 169 21.81 -29.12 0.52
C LYS A 169 20.35 -28.68 0.75
N LEU A 170 20.13 -27.41 1.07
CA LEU A 170 18.81 -26.86 1.33
C LEU A 170 17.97 -26.66 0.05
N HIS A 171 18.58 -26.14 -1.01
CA HIS A 171 17.87 -25.71 -2.24
C HIS A 171 18.13 -26.58 -3.47
N GLY A 172 19.02 -27.56 -3.36
CA GLY A 172 19.52 -28.32 -4.51
C GLY A 172 20.62 -27.59 -5.27
N LYS A 173 21.17 -28.28 -6.28
CA LYS A 173 22.26 -27.78 -7.13
C LYS A 173 21.80 -26.68 -8.09
N ASP A 174 20.49 -26.54 -8.31
CA ASP A 174 19.92 -25.57 -9.23
C ASP A 174 19.86 -24.14 -8.65
N MET A 175 20.09 -23.98 -7.34
CA MET A 175 20.18 -22.67 -6.70
C MET A 175 21.34 -21.87 -7.29
N PRO A 176 21.09 -20.66 -7.84
CA PRO A 176 22.15 -19.85 -8.42
C PRO A 176 23.25 -19.51 -7.41
N ASP A 177 24.49 -19.51 -7.89
CA ASP A 177 25.66 -19.06 -7.14
C ASP A 177 25.55 -17.55 -6.78
N PRO A 178 26.33 -17.07 -5.79
CA PRO A 178 26.32 -15.66 -5.39
C PRO A 178 26.53 -14.72 -6.59
N PRO A 179 25.76 -13.61 -6.68
CA PRO A 179 25.89 -12.65 -7.77
C PRO A 179 27.10 -11.73 -7.57
N GLY A 180 27.75 -11.34 -8.67
CA GLY A 180 28.97 -10.54 -8.69
C GLY A 180 30.10 -11.21 -7.92
N ASP A 181 30.92 -10.40 -7.23
CA ASP A 181 32.03 -10.88 -6.40
C ASP A 181 31.62 -11.17 -4.95
N MET A 182 30.33 -11.46 -4.71
CA MET A 182 29.79 -11.64 -3.38
C MET A 182 30.25 -12.95 -2.73
N THR A 183 30.60 -12.89 -1.44
CA THR A 183 30.91 -14.10 -0.65
C THR A 183 29.65 -14.89 -0.32
N GLU A 184 29.77 -16.22 -0.19
CA GLU A 184 28.65 -17.10 0.22
C GLU A 184 28.03 -16.69 1.57
N GLN A 185 28.84 -16.14 2.49
CA GLN A 185 28.34 -15.59 3.76
C GLN A 185 27.44 -14.38 3.56
N ARG A 186 27.88 -13.43 2.74
CA ARG A 186 27.09 -12.23 2.44
C ARG A 186 25.82 -12.62 1.69
N TYR A 187 25.91 -13.61 0.81
CA TYR A 187 24.77 -14.16 0.11
C TYR A 187 23.77 -14.83 1.07
N ALA A 188 24.24 -15.67 1.99
CA ALA A 188 23.41 -16.26 3.05
C ALA A 188 22.77 -15.19 3.95
N HIS A 189 23.50 -14.11 4.28
CA HIS A 189 22.95 -12.97 5.00
C HIS A 189 21.85 -12.26 4.21
N LEU A 190 21.94 -12.15 2.89
CA LEU A 190 20.86 -11.63 2.04
C LEU A 190 19.71 -12.62 1.85
N LEU A 191 19.94 -13.93 1.88
CA LEU A 191 18.86 -14.91 1.78
C LEU A 191 18.09 -15.03 3.10
N TYR A 192 18.78 -15.21 4.23
CA TYR A 192 18.15 -15.63 5.50
C TYR A 192 18.36 -14.69 6.69
N GLY A 193 19.28 -13.75 6.59
CA GLY A 193 19.48 -12.72 7.61
C GLY A 193 18.24 -11.84 7.84
N GLN A 194 18.35 -10.95 8.83
CA GLN A 194 17.28 -10.01 9.16
C GLN A 194 17.82 -8.59 9.28
N GLY A 195 16.90 -7.62 9.19
CA GLY A 195 17.12 -6.20 9.39
C GLY A 195 17.76 -5.49 8.20
N CYS A 196 17.83 -4.17 8.32
CA CYS A 196 18.34 -3.28 7.28
C CYS A 196 19.88 -3.30 7.26
N ASP A 197 20.52 -3.39 6.09
CA ASP A 197 21.99 -3.32 5.98
C ASP A 197 22.52 -1.92 6.34
N PHE A 198 21.67 -0.89 6.26
CA PHE A 198 22.00 0.47 6.67
C PHE A 198 21.94 0.68 8.20
N ARG A 199 21.98 -0.37 9.02
CA ARG A 199 21.99 -0.27 10.50
C ARG A 199 23.06 0.68 11.02
N LYS A 200 24.28 0.67 10.44
CA LYS A 200 25.37 1.60 10.80
C LYS A 200 24.99 3.08 10.64
N SER A 201 24.00 3.40 9.79
CA SER A 201 23.49 4.76 9.57
C SER A 201 22.30 5.15 10.48
N LYS A 202 22.15 4.47 11.65
CA LYS A 202 21.05 4.64 12.63
C LYS A 202 19.66 4.19 12.13
N CYS A 203 19.59 3.15 11.30
CA CYS A 203 18.30 2.52 10.97
C CYS A 203 17.96 1.46 12.05
N GLY A 204 16.95 1.70 12.87
CA GLY A 204 16.51 0.77 13.94
C GLY A 204 15.66 -0.42 13.47
N SER A 205 15.53 -0.63 12.16
CA SER A 205 14.69 -1.71 11.63
C SER A 205 15.38 -3.07 11.72
N ASN A 206 14.98 -3.86 12.72
CA ASN A 206 15.55 -5.19 12.98
C ASN A 206 14.79 -6.33 12.26
N ILE A 207 13.59 -6.07 11.73
CA ILE A 207 12.66 -7.11 11.24
C ILE A 207 12.63 -7.20 9.69
N THR A 208 13.35 -6.34 8.98
CA THR A 208 13.35 -6.31 7.51
C THR A 208 13.83 -7.64 6.92
N LYS A 209 13.01 -8.26 6.07
CA LYS A 209 13.36 -9.48 5.30
C LYS A 209 13.47 -9.23 3.79
N LYS A 210 13.04 -8.08 3.27
CA LYS A 210 13.04 -7.83 1.82
C LYS A 210 14.44 -7.51 1.30
N VAL A 211 14.86 -8.26 0.28
CA VAL A 211 16.12 -8.08 -0.45
C VAL A 211 15.84 -7.30 -1.72
N TYR A 212 16.75 -6.42 -2.08
CA TYR A 212 16.74 -5.70 -3.35
C TYR A 212 17.96 -6.16 -4.14
N TRP A 213 17.76 -7.22 -4.93
CA TRP A 213 18.84 -7.90 -5.63
C TRP A 213 19.68 -6.99 -6.55
N PRO A 214 19.12 -6.04 -7.32
CA PRO A 214 19.92 -5.11 -8.11
C PRO A 214 20.97 -4.35 -7.29
N PHE A 215 20.67 -4.10 -6.01
CA PHE A 215 21.54 -3.34 -5.11
C PHE A 215 22.29 -4.22 -4.13
N LEU A 216 22.07 -5.55 -4.15
CA LEU A 216 22.71 -6.51 -3.25
C LEU A 216 22.58 -6.14 -1.75
N LEU A 217 21.42 -5.58 -1.39
CA LEU A 217 21.13 -5.00 -0.08
C LEU A 217 19.76 -5.39 0.46
N ARG A 218 19.67 -5.49 1.79
CA ARG A 218 18.42 -5.58 2.54
C ARG A 218 18.03 -4.20 3.06
N MET A 219 16.86 -3.71 2.68
CA MET A 219 16.42 -2.35 3.05
C MET A 219 14.99 -2.33 3.59
N CYS A 220 14.73 -1.52 4.62
CA CYS A 220 13.35 -1.18 4.97
C CYS A 220 12.75 -0.22 3.94
N ASP A 221 11.43 -0.14 3.86
CA ASP A 221 10.74 0.73 2.89
C ASP A 221 11.16 2.20 3.00
N ALA A 222 11.44 2.68 4.22
CA ALA A 222 11.93 4.04 4.45
C ALA A 222 13.35 4.25 3.88
N CYS A 223 14.26 3.30 4.09
CA CYS A 223 15.61 3.38 3.51
C CYS A 223 15.55 3.25 1.98
N PHE A 224 14.74 2.34 1.45
CA PHE A 224 14.55 2.20 0.00
C PHE A 224 14.12 3.54 -0.62
N ARG A 225 13.05 4.18 -0.11
CA ARG A 225 12.57 5.46 -0.64
C ARG A 225 13.59 6.59 -0.54
N ARG A 226 14.41 6.59 0.51
CA ARG A 226 15.40 7.64 0.76
C ARG A 226 16.70 7.45 -0.03
N LYS A 227 17.11 6.20 -0.25
CA LYS A 227 18.41 5.83 -0.83
C LYS A 227 18.33 5.50 -2.31
N THR A 228 17.14 5.50 -2.88
CA THR A 228 16.96 5.24 -4.31
C THR A 228 16.31 6.41 -5.02
N GLU A 229 16.65 6.58 -6.29
CA GLU A 229 16.06 7.59 -7.17
C GLU A 229 15.38 6.94 -8.36
N LYS A 230 14.23 7.49 -8.76
CA LYS A 230 13.54 7.02 -9.95
C LYS A 230 14.17 7.67 -11.16
N ASP A 231 14.23 6.90 -12.23
CA ASP A 231 14.74 7.36 -13.52
C ASP A 231 14.08 8.68 -14.00
N LYS A 232 12.75 8.80 -13.85
CA LYS A 232 12.01 10.03 -14.19
C LYS A 232 12.45 11.27 -13.40
N ASP A 233 12.95 11.07 -12.18
CA ASP A 233 13.37 12.16 -11.30
C ASP A 233 14.82 12.55 -11.61
N ILE A 234 15.66 11.56 -11.98
CA ILE A 234 17.02 11.75 -12.51
C ILE A 234 16.96 12.53 -13.84
N ARG A 235 16.08 12.15 -14.76
CA ARG A 235 15.90 12.84 -16.05
C ARG A 235 15.43 14.28 -15.91
N LYS A 236 14.81 14.64 -14.78
CA LYS A 236 14.40 16.01 -14.47
C LYS A 236 15.49 16.81 -13.79
N SER A 237 16.29 16.17 -12.93
CA SER A 237 17.34 16.84 -12.16
C SER A 237 18.66 16.98 -12.92
N MET A 238 18.89 16.15 -13.94
CA MET A 238 20.07 16.19 -14.79
C MET A 238 19.72 16.68 -16.18
N PHE A 239 20.16 17.91 -16.49
CA PHE A 239 20.34 18.38 -17.86
C PHE A 239 21.44 17.54 -18.54
N LEU A 240 21.13 16.27 -18.85
CA LEU A 240 22.00 15.46 -19.69
C LEU A 240 21.99 16.09 -21.08
N PRO A 241 23.15 16.48 -21.65
CA PRO A 241 23.22 16.98 -23.01
C PRO A 241 22.49 16.03 -23.96
N THR A 242 21.62 16.62 -24.77
CA THR A 242 20.67 15.95 -25.65
C THR A 242 21.36 14.84 -26.46
N GLY A 243 21.10 13.58 -26.11
CA GLY A 243 21.64 12.40 -26.81
C GLY A 243 22.08 11.25 -25.90
N ASP A 244 22.44 11.52 -24.64
CA ASP A 244 23.03 10.51 -23.73
C ASP A 244 22.01 9.95 -22.71
N ASN A 245 20.79 9.64 -23.18
CA ASN A 245 19.65 9.14 -22.39
C ASN A 245 19.87 7.75 -21.72
N SER A 246 21.10 7.24 -21.70
CA SER A 246 21.44 5.86 -21.34
C SER A 246 22.40 5.74 -20.15
N LEU A 247 22.63 6.79 -19.35
CA LEU A 247 23.53 6.68 -18.19
C LEU A 247 23.00 5.72 -17.12
N GLY A 248 21.69 5.73 -16.87
CA GLY A 248 21.06 4.76 -15.98
C GLY A 248 21.21 3.31 -16.45
N ASP A 249 21.46 3.08 -17.75
CA ASP A 249 21.67 1.74 -18.29
C ASP A 249 23.06 1.16 -17.96
N LEU A 250 23.96 1.98 -17.41
CA LEU A 250 25.32 1.59 -17.02
C LEU A 250 25.42 1.07 -15.59
N ILE A 251 24.32 1.10 -14.83
CA ILE A 251 24.27 0.66 -13.43
C ILE A 251 23.08 -0.26 -13.18
N PRO A 252 23.16 -1.14 -12.15
CA PRO A 252 22.05 -2.01 -11.77
C PRO A 252 20.77 -1.24 -11.39
N ALA A 253 19.62 -1.78 -11.78
CA ALA A 253 18.34 -1.09 -11.65
C ALA A 253 17.20 -1.99 -11.16
N GLY A 254 16.43 -1.53 -10.17
CA GLY A 254 15.15 -2.14 -9.82
C GLY A 254 14.00 -1.62 -10.66
N MET A 255 12.85 -2.30 -10.60
CA MET A 255 11.58 -1.84 -11.15
C MET A 255 10.58 -1.58 -10.03
N THR A 256 9.82 -0.50 -10.13
CA THR A 256 8.76 -0.16 -9.16
C THR A 256 7.38 0.00 -9.80
N SER A 257 6.33 -0.35 -9.05
CA SER A 257 4.95 0.01 -9.39
C SER A 257 4.28 0.59 -8.15
N SER A 258 3.60 1.73 -8.31
CA SER A 258 2.94 2.44 -7.21
C SER A 258 3.83 2.66 -5.98
N GLY A 259 5.14 2.92 -6.22
CA GLY A 259 6.13 3.15 -5.16
C GLY A 259 6.61 1.90 -4.42
N LYS A 260 6.24 0.69 -4.87
CA LYS A 260 6.73 -0.59 -4.32
C LYS A 260 7.69 -1.25 -5.30
N TYR A 261 8.81 -1.77 -4.80
CA TYR A 261 9.73 -2.59 -5.58
C TYR A 261 9.06 -3.88 -6.04
N MET A 262 9.19 -4.16 -7.33
CA MET A 262 8.65 -5.32 -8.01
C MET A 262 9.72 -6.40 -8.22
N ARG A 263 10.75 -6.06 -9.01
CA ARG A 263 11.76 -7.00 -9.50
C ARG A 263 12.97 -6.27 -10.05
N THR A 264 14.00 -7.03 -10.37
CA THR A 264 15.16 -6.65 -11.17
C THR A 264 14.71 -6.22 -12.58
N ARG A 265 15.25 -5.10 -13.09
CA ARG A 265 15.04 -4.65 -14.47
C ARG A 265 15.69 -5.66 -15.43
N ARG A 266 14.99 -6.09 -16.48
CA ARG A 266 15.54 -7.09 -17.41
C ARG A 266 16.12 -6.41 -18.65
N SER A 267 17.09 -7.09 -19.25
CA SER A 267 17.60 -6.79 -20.59
C SER A 267 17.22 -7.93 -21.52
N ASN A 268 16.88 -7.62 -22.77
CA ASN A 268 16.67 -8.61 -23.83
C ASN A 268 17.93 -8.83 -24.69
N GLY A 269 19.10 -8.42 -24.19
CA GLY A 269 20.38 -8.50 -24.87
C GLY A 269 20.75 -7.21 -25.58
N ALA A 270 19.88 -6.71 -26.47
CA ALA A 270 20.14 -5.47 -27.20
C ALA A 270 19.62 -4.22 -26.48
N TYR A 271 18.57 -4.35 -25.66
CA TYR A 271 17.90 -3.23 -25.03
C TYR A 271 17.46 -3.57 -23.60
N TRP A 272 17.45 -2.54 -22.76
CA TRP A 272 16.83 -2.61 -21.45
C TRP A 272 15.31 -2.42 -21.55
N GLU A 273 14.58 -3.02 -20.62
CA GLU A 273 13.16 -2.71 -20.41
C GLU A 273 12.95 -1.21 -20.13
N ASP A 274 11.74 -0.71 -20.43
CA ASP A 274 11.37 0.70 -20.27
C ASP A 274 11.79 1.28 -18.90
N SER A 275 12.60 2.34 -18.95
CA SER A 275 13.16 3.01 -17.78
C SER A 275 12.15 3.86 -17.01
N THR A 276 10.92 4.10 -17.50
CA THR A 276 9.91 4.92 -16.79
C THR A 276 9.63 4.48 -15.35
N ARG A 277 9.81 3.18 -15.07
CA ARG A 277 9.61 2.56 -13.76
C ARG A 277 10.91 2.13 -13.07
N ALA A 278 12.04 2.40 -13.71
CA ALA A 278 13.34 2.04 -13.19
C ALA A 278 13.70 2.89 -11.96
N VAL A 279 14.42 2.26 -11.04
CA VAL A 279 14.90 2.86 -9.81
C VAL A 279 16.36 2.46 -9.61
N TYR A 280 17.18 3.41 -9.20
CA TYR A 280 18.63 3.26 -9.03
C TYR A 280 19.03 3.58 -7.61
N LEU A 281 20.13 2.98 -7.14
CA LEU A 281 20.71 3.37 -5.86
C LEU A 281 21.41 4.73 -6.02
N ARG A 282 21.09 5.68 -5.14
CA ARG A 282 21.61 7.05 -5.24
C ARG A 282 23.14 7.08 -5.17
N SER A 283 23.76 6.23 -4.34
CA SER A 283 25.23 6.14 -4.26
C SER A 283 25.87 5.67 -5.56
N ASP A 284 25.24 4.73 -6.27
CA ASP A 284 25.80 4.18 -7.51
C ASP A 284 25.68 5.20 -8.64
N LEU A 285 24.58 5.97 -8.65
CA LEU A 285 24.41 7.10 -9.55
C LEU A 285 25.45 8.20 -9.27
N GLU A 286 25.60 8.61 -8.01
CA GLU A 286 26.60 9.61 -7.60
C GLU A 286 28.03 9.18 -7.99
N ALA A 287 28.38 7.91 -7.79
CA ALA A 287 29.68 7.36 -8.20
C ALA A 287 29.86 7.38 -9.72
N LEU A 288 28.86 6.96 -10.50
CA LEU A 288 28.91 6.96 -11.96
C LEU A 288 29.13 8.38 -12.52
N LEU A 289 28.49 9.38 -11.89
CA LEU A 289 28.61 10.78 -12.30
C LEU A 289 29.97 11.37 -11.94
N ALA A 290 30.50 11.02 -10.77
CA ALA A 290 31.85 11.41 -10.38
C ALA A 290 32.89 10.84 -11.35
N GLU A 291 32.81 9.54 -11.67
CA GLU A 291 33.67 8.90 -12.68
C GLU A 291 33.58 9.64 -14.02
N ARG A 292 32.36 9.94 -14.49
CA ARG A 292 32.16 10.69 -15.75
C ARG A 292 32.80 12.09 -15.69
N GLN A 293 32.65 12.78 -14.57
CA GLN A 293 33.20 14.12 -14.38
C GLN A 293 34.74 14.10 -14.39
N ASP A 294 35.35 13.11 -13.74
CA ASP A 294 36.80 12.93 -13.73
C ASP A 294 37.31 12.66 -15.15
N MET A 295 36.61 11.85 -15.94
CA MET A 295 36.93 11.61 -17.36
C MET A 295 36.83 12.87 -18.22
N ALA A 296 35.79 13.69 -17.99
CA ALA A 296 35.61 14.96 -18.69
C ALA A 296 36.71 15.97 -18.33
N GLN A 297 37.14 16.02 -17.06
CA GLN A 297 38.24 16.87 -16.60
C GLN A 297 39.61 16.40 -17.11
N ALA A 298 39.80 15.09 -17.26
CA ALA A 298 41.01 14.51 -17.82
C ALA A 298 41.12 14.65 -19.35
N GLY A 299 40.11 15.21 -20.03
CA GLY A 299 40.13 15.42 -21.48
C GLY A 299 40.10 14.11 -22.29
N ILE A 300 39.52 13.05 -21.72
CA ILE A 300 39.45 11.72 -22.33
C ILE A 300 38.73 11.77 -23.69
N LEU A 301 39.33 11.12 -24.70
CA LEU A 301 38.84 11.11 -26.08
C LEU A 301 37.49 10.36 -26.19
N SER A 302 36.71 10.70 -27.22
CA SER A 302 35.40 10.08 -27.51
C SER A 302 35.42 8.54 -27.54
N THR A 303 36.51 7.94 -28.04
CA THR A 303 36.67 6.49 -28.13
C THR A 303 36.85 5.79 -26.78
N GLU A 304 37.61 6.38 -25.85
CA GLU A 304 37.82 5.83 -24.51
C GLU A 304 36.55 5.94 -23.65
N TYR A 305 35.80 7.04 -23.80
CA TYR A 305 34.49 7.20 -23.18
C TYR A 305 33.49 6.13 -23.65
N LEU A 306 33.46 5.84 -24.95
CA LEU A 306 32.60 4.78 -25.50
C LEU A 306 32.98 3.39 -25.01
N ASN A 307 34.29 3.11 -24.86
CA ASN A 307 34.77 1.83 -24.31
C ASN A 307 34.38 1.68 -22.83
N TRP A 308 34.57 2.72 -22.00
CA TRP A 308 34.14 2.72 -20.61
C TRP A 308 32.62 2.49 -20.49
N LYS A 309 31.84 3.16 -21.34
CA LYS A 309 30.38 3.01 -21.39
C LYS A 309 29.98 1.57 -21.74
N ALA A 310 30.64 0.98 -22.74
CA ALA A 310 30.40 -0.41 -23.13
C ALA A 310 30.74 -1.38 -22.00
N GLU A 311 31.89 -1.20 -21.34
CA GLU A 311 32.32 -2.04 -20.23
C GLU A 311 31.33 -1.99 -19.05
N LYS A 312 30.95 -0.79 -18.61
CA LYS A 312 29.96 -0.61 -17.52
C LYS A 312 28.62 -1.23 -17.88
N SER A 313 28.15 -1.06 -19.12
CA SER A 313 26.92 -1.67 -19.61
C SER A 313 26.97 -3.20 -19.53
N VAL A 314 28.07 -3.82 -19.97
CA VAL A 314 28.26 -5.28 -19.90
C VAL A 314 28.27 -5.78 -18.45
N LEU A 315 28.97 -5.08 -17.55
CA LEU A 315 29.00 -5.43 -16.12
C LEU A 315 27.61 -5.33 -15.49
N ALA A 316 26.89 -4.24 -15.76
CA ALA A 316 25.52 -4.06 -15.27
C ALA A 316 24.59 -5.16 -15.81
N GLN A 317 24.65 -5.47 -17.11
CA GLN A 317 23.85 -6.54 -17.72
C GLN A 317 24.15 -7.92 -17.10
N ALA A 318 25.42 -8.25 -16.89
CA ALA A 318 25.83 -9.52 -16.30
C ALA A 318 25.32 -9.68 -14.86
N LEU A 319 25.48 -8.65 -14.02
CA LEU A 319 24.98 -8.67 -12.65
C LEU A 319 23.45 -8.76 -12.59
N MET A 320 22.77 -8.02 -13.46
CA MET A 320 21.30 -8.02 -13.54
C MET A 320 20.75 -9.36 -14.01
N ALA A 321 21.44 -10.04 -14.93
CA ALA A 321 21.09 -11.40 -15.34
C ALA A 321 21.23 -12.40 -14.19
N GLN A 322 22.30 -12.31 -13.40
CA GLN A 322 22.49 -13.15 -12.20
C GLN A 322 21.39 -12.89 -11.15
N CYS A 323 21.10 -11.62 -10.86
CA CYS A 323 20.03 -11.22 -9.93
C CYS A 323 18.65 -11.71 -10.40
N THR A 324 18.38 -11.64 -11.70
CA THR A 324 17.13 -12.13 -12.29
C THR A 324 16.99 -13.65 -12.09
N ARG A 325 18.06 -14.42 -12.31
CA ARG A 325 18.04 -15.87 -12.05
C ARG A 325 17.73 -16.21 -10.60
N ILE A 326 18.25 -15.43 -9.65
CA ILE A 326 17.98 -15.63 -8.22
C ILE A 326 16.52 -15.33 -7.90
N GLU A 327 15.98 -14.20 -8.38
CA GLU A 327 14.56 -13.86 -8.19
C GLU A 327 13.63 -14.89 -8.82
N ASP A 328 13.95 -15.37 -10.03
CA ASP A 328 13.18 -16.40 -10.73
C ASP A 328 13.25 -17.75 -10.00
N PHE A 329 14.42 -18.16 -9.51
CA PHE A 329 14.57 -19.35 -8.67
C PHE A 329 13.75 -19.23 -7.38
N GLN A 330 13.85 -18.11 -6.66
CA GLN A 330 13.08 -17.91 -5.42
C GLN A 330 11.57 -17.97 -5.67
N LYS A 331 11.11 -17.43 -6.80
CA LYS A 331 9.72 -17.48 -7.21
C LYS A 331 9.27 -18.90 -7.54
N GLN A 332 10.07 -19.66 -8.28
CA GLN A 332 9.82 -21.07 -8.60
C GLN A 332 9.84 -21.94 -7.36
N PHE A 333 10.87 -21.83 -6.52
CA PHE A 333 10.99 -22.56 -5.26
C PHE A 333 9.77 -22.33 -4.34
N LEU A 334 9.27 -21.10 -4.24
CA LEU A 334 8.04 -20.81 -3.49
C LEU A 334 6.77 -21.36 -4.16
N ALA A 335 6.76 -21.50 -5.49
CA ALA A 335 5.64 -22.08 -6.23
C ALA A 335 5.60 -23.61 -6.09
N ASP A 336 6.78 -24.24 -6.03
CA ASP A 336 6.97 -25.69 -5.92
C ASP A 336 6.76 -26.20 -4.48
N GLN A 337 6.76 -25.30 -3.48
CA GLN A 337 6.42 -25.68 -2.12
C GLN A 337 4.99 -26.24 -2.06
N PRO A 338 4.78 -27.39 -1.39
CA PRO A 338 3.46 -27.99 -1.26
C PRO A 338 2.51 -26.99 -0.63
N ARG A 339 1.40 -26.71 -1.34
CA ARG A 339 0.36 -25.84 -0.82
C ARG A 339 -0.52 -26.63 0.14
N HIS A 340 -0.51 -26.25 1.41
CA HIS A 340 -1.32 -26.95 2.42
C HIS A 340 -2.80 -26.54 2.42
N ARG A 341 -3.26 -25.81 1.40
CA ARG A 341 -4.63 -25.25 1.36
C ARG A 341 -5.71 -26.33 1.50
N GLU A 342 -5.60 -27.41 0.74
CA GLU A 342 -6.56 -28.52 0.76
C GLU A 342 -6.48 -29.31 2.07
N ALA A 343 -5.27 -29.70 2.48
CA ALA A 343 -5.04 -30.37 3.76
C ALA A 343 -5.59 -29.56 4.96
N ARG A 344 -5.46 -28.23 4.92
CA ARG A 344 -6.08 -27.34 5.93
C ARG A 344 -7.59 -27.35 5.86
N ALA A 345 -8.17 -27.28 4.66
CA ALA A 345 -9.61 -27.33 4.49
C ALA A 345 -10.17 -28.64 5.05
N ASP A 346 -9.59 -29.78 4.68
CA ASP A 346 -10.03 -31.10 5.14
C ASP A 346 -9.90 -31.24 6.66
N PHE A 347 -8.78 -30.81 7.23
CA PHE A 347 -8.57 -30.80 8.67
C PHE A 347 -9.62 -29.94 9.40
N PHE A 348 -9.85 -28.70 8.94
CA PHE A 348 -10.82 -27.81 9.56
C PHE A 348 -12.26 -28.32 9.39
N VAL A 349 -12.61 -28.91 8.25
CA VAL A 349 -13.92 -29.54 8.02
C VAL A 349 -14.12 -30.72 8.97
N ALA A 350 -13.12 -31.60 9.12
CA ALA A 350 -13.18 -32.74 10.03
C ALA A 350 -13.36 -32.29 11.49
N GLN A 351 -12.65 -31.22 11.89
CA GLN A 351 -12.80 -30.66 13.23
C GLN A 351 -14.16 -29.95 13.42
N ALA A 352 -14.68 -29.27 12.40
CA ALA A 352 -15.97 -28.60 12.42
C ALA A 352 -17.16 -29.58 12.51
N ALA A 353 -17.01 -30.78 11.94
CA ALA A 353 -17.99 -31.86 12.06
C ALA A 353 -18.16 -32.37 13.50
N ASN A 354 -17.13 -32.22 14.34
CA ASN A 354 -17.15 -32.62 15.75
C ASN A 354 -17.71 -31.53 16.69
N LEU A 355 -18.15 -30.39 16.15
CA LEU A 355 -18.81 -29.36 16.96
C LEU A 355 -20.23 -29.78 17.33
N ASP A 356 -20.78 -29.20 18.39
CA ASP A 356 -22.20 -29.32 18.74
C ASP A 356 -22.90 -27.96 18.57
N PRO A 357 -23.85 -27.81 17.62
CA PRO A 357 -24.18 -28.78 16.57
C PRO A 357 -23.02 -28.96 15.54
N PRO A 358 -23.01 -29.98 14.67
CA PRO A 358 -22.00 -30.13 13.62
C PRO A 358 -22.06 -29.04 12.54
N MET A 359 -20.92 -28.52 12.08
CA MET A 359 -20.86 -27.47 11.05
C MET A 359 -20.34 -28.04 9.72
N SER A 360 -21.09 -27.83 8.63
CA SER A 360 -20.72 -28.31 7.29
C SER A 360 -19.72 -27.39 6.59
N LYS A 361 -19.02 -27.95 5.59
CA LYS A 361 -18.09 -27.20 4.73
C LYS A 361 -18.75 -26.00 4.06
N ASP A 362 -19.94 -26.18 3.49
CA ASP A 362 -20.64 -25.13 2.74
C ASP A 362 -20.97 -23.92 3.62
N VAL A 363 -21.31 -24.14 4.90
CA VAL A 363 -21.55 -23.07 5.88
C VAL A 363 -20.25 -22.32 6.18
N MET A 364 -19.13 -23.03 6.37
CA MET A 364 -17.83 -22.40 6.59
C MET A 364 -17.37 -21.58 5.38
N GLU A 365 -17.65 -22.04 4.15
CA GLU A 365 -17.30 -21.32 2.93
C GLU A 365 -18.02 -19.97 2.77
N LYS A 366 -19.11 -19.75 3.51
CA LYS A 366 -19.79 -18.45 3.63
C LYS A 366 -19.15 -17.52 4.66
N MET A 367 -18.09 -17.92 5.36
CA MET A 367 -17.41 -17.09 6.35
C MET A 367 -16.05 -16.61 5.85
N MET A 368 -15.80 -15.30 5.95
CA MET A 368 -14.52 -14.71 5.54
C MET A 368 -13.33 -15.27 6.35
N ALA A 369 -13.55 -15.53 7.65
CA ALA A 369 -12.52 -16.09 8.53
C ALA A 369 -12.00 -17.45 8.05
N PHE A 370 -12.88 -18.32 7.55
CA PHE A 370 -12.51 -19.61 6.97
C PHE A 370 -11.64 -19.40 5.72
N LYS A 371 -12.08 -18.57 4.77
CA LYS A 371 -11.31 -18.28 3.54
C LYS A 371 -9.91 -17.75 3.84
N MET A 372 -9.80 -16.78 4.75
CA MET A 372 -8.50 -16.22 5.15
C MET A 372 -7.60 -17.23 5.87
N SER A 373 -8.18 -18.19 6.61
CA SER A 373 -7.40 -19.24 7.27
C SER A 373 -6.79 -20.25 6.30
N LEU A 374 -7.34 -20.39 5.09
CA LEU A 374 -6.86 -21.28 4.04
C LEU A 374 -5.70 -20.66 3.24
N ASP A 375 -5.53 -19.34 3.26
CA ASP A 375 -4.43 -18.66 2.56
C ASP A 375 -3.08 -18.81 3.27
N SER A 376 -3.05 -19.36 4.50
CA SER A 376 -1.82 -19.70 5.20
C SER A 376 -1.15 -20.94 4.58
N ASN A 377 0.13 -20.83 4.22
CA ASN A 377 0.90 -21.94 3.67
C ASN A 377 1.58 -22.81 4.75
N HIS A 378 1.03 -22.85 5.95
CA HIS A 378 1.51 -23.73 7.03
C HIS A 378 0.58 -24.94 7.17
N GLU A 379 1.13 -26.08 7.59
CA GLU A 379 0.32 -27.26 7.91
C GLU A 379 -0.77 -26.92 8.95
N PRO A 380 -1.94 -27.58 8.86
CA PRO A 380 -2.98 -27.41 9.86
C PRO A 380 -2.52 -27.93 11.22
N THR A 381 -2.95 -27.24 12.28
CA THR A 381 -2.61 -27.59 13.66
C THR A 381 -3.84 -27.37 14.54
N LEU A 382 -3.90 -28.04 15.69
CA LEU A 382 -5.00 -27.84 16.63
C LEU A 382 -5.09 -26.39 17.12
N ARG A 383 -3.94 -25.70 17.24
CA ARG A 383 -3.88 -24.27 17.55
C ARG A 383 -4.55 -23.42 16.47
N SER A 384 -4.20 -23.64 15.21
CA SER A 384 -4.80 -22.88 14.11
C SER A 384 -6.29 -23.18 13.93
N TRP A 385 -6.74 -24.38 14.29
CA TRP A 385 -8.16 -24.69 14.43
C TRP A 385 -8.84 -23.93 15.57
N ASN A 386 -8.27 -23.91 16.77
CA ASN A 386 -8.88 -23.19 17.91
C ASN A 386 -9.02 -21.68 17.62
N ASP A 387 -8.01 -21.08 17.01
CA ASP A 387 -8.04 -19.68 16.59
C ASP A 387 -9.14 -19.41 15.55
N LEU A 388 -9.35 -20.36 14.63
CA LEU A 388 -10.41 -20.30 13.62
C LEU A 388 -11.79 -20.52 14.24
N LYS A 389 -11.96 -21.55 15.08
CA LYS A 389 -13.21 -21.91 15.76
C LYS A 389 -13.80 -20.71 16.50
N ASN A 390 -12.98 -19.97 17.24
CA ASN A 390 -13.41 -18.77 17.97
C ASN A 390 -13.99 -17.68 17.05
N LYS A 391 -13.59 -17.65 15.77
CA LYS A 391 -14.10 -16.73 14.76
C LYS A 391 -15.31 -17.28 14.01
N LEU A 392 -15.47 -18.61 13.91
CA LEU A 392 -16.58 -19.24 13.18
C LEU A 392 -17.86 -19.30 14.02
N LEU A 393 -17.76 -19.63 15.31
CA LEU A 393 -18.93 -19.88 16.15
C LEU A 393 -19.91 -18.70 16.24
N PRO A 394 -19.47 -17.43 16.42
CA PRO A 394 -20.39 -16.29 16.50
C PRO A 394 -21.21 -16.08 15.22
N HIS A 395 -20.65 -16.45 14.06
CA HIS A 395 -21.19 -16.15 12.74
C HIS A 395 -21.93 -17.32 12.10
N ARG A 396 -22.06 -18.43 12.83
CA ARG A 396 -22.64 -19.69 12.35
C ARG A 396 -24.07 -19.55 11.83
N ALA A 397 -24.95 -18.94 12.62
CA ALA A 397 -26.37 -18.85 12.27
C ALA A 397 -26.57 -18.01 10.99
N ALA A 398 -25.92 -16.84 10.94
CA ALA A 398 -25.95 -15.96 9.78
C ALA A 398 -25.38 -16.64 8.52
N ALA A 399 -24.29 -17.41 8.64
CA ALA A 399 -23.72 -18.13 7.51
C ALA A 399 -24.63 -19.24 6.98
N LYS A 400 -25.35 -19.94 7.85
CA LYS A 400 -26.35 -20.94 7.46
C LYS A 400 -27.52 -20.30 6.72
N GLU A 401 -28.08 -19.22 7.25
CA GLU A 401 -29.17 -18.48 6.60
C GLU A 401 -28.75 -17.93 5.24
N LEU A 402 -27.53 -17.41 5.12
CA LEU A 402 -26.96 -16.96 3.86
C LEU A 402 -26.81 -18.12 2.86
N LEU A 403 -26.35 -19.28 3.31
CA LEU A 403 -26.23 -20.47 2.47
C LEU A 403 -27.59 -20.90 1.92
N ASP A 404 -28.63 -20.93 2.77
CA ASP A 404 -29.99 -21.29 2.35
C ASP A 404 -30.52 -20.33 1.28
N ARG A 405 -30.28 -19.02 1.43
CA ARG A 405 -30.63 -18.01 0.41
C ARG A 405 -29.85 -18.21 -0.90
N VAL A 406 -28.56 -18.53 -0.82
CA VAL A 406 -27.74 -18.82 -2.01
C VAL A 406 -28.28 -20.06 -2.73
N HIS A 407 -28.63 -21.12 -2.00
CA HIS A 407 -29.23 -22.32 -2.58
C HIS A 407 -30.54 -22.03 -3.30
N GLN A 408 -31.44 -21.22 -2.72
CA GLN A 408 -32.68 -20.80 -3.40
C GLN A 408 -32.40 -20.11 -4.74
N ASN A 409 -31.40 -19.22 -4.79
CA ASN A 409 -30.99 -18.56 -6.04
C ASN A 409 -30.38 -19.54 -7.05
N GLU A 410 -29.57 -20.50 -6.59
CA GLU A 410 -28.96 -21.51 -7.46
C GLU A 410 -29.99 -22.52 -8.00
N GLU A 411 -30.97 -22.93 -7.19
CA GLU A 411 -32.07 -23.79 -7.62
C GLU A 411 -32.94 -23.09 -8.67
N PHE A 412 -33.27 -21.83 -8.46
CA PHE A 412 -33.92 -21.02 -9.48
C PHE A 412 -33.06 -20.96 -10.74
N ARG A 413 -31.75 -20.77 -10.61
CA ARG A 413 -30.86 -20.71 -11.77
C ARG A 413 -30.78 -22.00 -12.58
N ARG A 414 -30.73 -23.14 -11.90
CA ARG A 414 -30.54 -24.44 -12.54
C ARG A 414 -31.85 -25.05 -13.03
N ARG A 415 -32.95 -24.86 -12.30
CA ARG A 415 -34.22 -25.58 -12.52
C ARG A 415 -35.41 -24.65 -12.77
N GLY A 416 -35.23 -23.33 -12.69
CA GLY A 416 -36.33 -22.36 -12.82
C GLY A 416 -37.32 -22.36 -11.64
N VAL A 417 -37.02 -23.08 -10.55
CA VAL A 417 -37.91 -23.17 -9.38
C VAL A 417 -37.90 -21.85 -8.61
N ARG A 418 -39.05 -21.17 -8.57
CA ARG A 418 -39.19 -19.87 -7.90
C ARG A 418 -39.55 -20.05 -6.43
N SER A 419 -38.63 -19.72 -5.51
CA SER A 419 -38.95 -19.59 -4.08
C SER A 419 -39.91 -18.41 -3.85
N SER A 420 -40.58 -18.38 -2.69
CA SER A 420 -41.46 -17.26 -2.31
C SER A 420 -40.74 -15.91 -2.39
N ALA A 421 -39.47 -15.85 -1.96
CA ALA A 421 -38.66 -14.63 -2.06
C ALA A 421 -38.47 -14.15 -3.51
N ILE A 422 -38.23 -15.07 -4.45
CA ILE A 422 -38.05 -14.75 -5.88
C ILE A 422 -39.39 -14.32 -6.52
N GLN A 423 -40.49 -14.98 -6.13
CA GLN A 423 -41.83 -14.59 -6.58
C GLN A 423 -42.19 -13.18 -6.08
N ASN A 424 -41.98 -12.90 -4.79
CA ASN A 424 -42.20 -11.58 -4.21
C ASN A 424 -41.37 -10.51 -4.92
N PHE A 425 -40.09 -10.81 -5.21
CA PHE A 425 -39.23 -9.91 -5.97
C PHE A 425 -39.82 -9.57 -7.34
N GLY A 426 -40.24 -10.58 -8.12
CA GLY A 426 -40.81 -10.38 -9.45
C GLY A 426 -42.11 -9.58 -9.42
N GLN A 427 -42.98 -9.83 -8.43
CA GLN A 427 -44.22 -9.07 -8.25
C GLN A 427 -43.93 -7.62 -7.87
N LEU A 428 -43.04 -7.37 -6.92
CA LEU A 428 -42.65 -6.02 -6.51
C LEU A 428 -41.98 -5.25 -7.65
N HIS A 429 -41.13 -5.91 -8.45
CA HIS A 429 -40.57 -5.32 -9.66
C HIS A 429 -41.68 -4.83 -10.59
N THR A 430 -42.69 -5.66 -10.89
CA THR A 430 -43.82 -5.26 -11.73
C THR A 430 -44.63 -4.11 -11.11
N LEU A 431 -44.91 -4.17 -9.80
CA LEU A 431 -45.71 -3.17 -9.10
C LEU A 431 -45.01 -1.79 -9.01
N ARG A 432 -43.68 -1.78 -8.91
CA ARG A 432 -42.85 -0.59 -8.70
C ARG A 432 -42.06 -0.17 -9.94
N SER A 433 -42.23 -0.89 -11.05
CA SER A 433 -41.52 -0.63 -12.31
C SER A 433 -41.79 0.78 -12.81
N ARG A 434 -40.73 1.44 -13.26
CA ARG A 434 -40.74 2.81 -13.80
C ARG A 434 -40.60 2.83 -15.33
N LEU A 435 -40.87 1.69 -15.99
CA LEU A 435 -40.67 1.50 -17.44
C LEU A 435 -41.76 2.16 -18.31
N SER A 436 -42.88 2.58 -17.72
CA SER A 436 -43.93 3.30 -18.44
C SER A 436 -43.51 4.72 -18.78
N SER A 437 -43.92 5.20 -19.96
CA SER A 437 -43.82 6.62 -20.37
C SER A 437 -45.23 7.16 -20.62
N PRO A 438 -45.72 8.14 -19.82
CA PRO A 438 -45.06 8.78 -18.69
C PRO A 438 -44.85 7.84 -17.50
N LYS A 439 -43.85 8.12 -16.66
CA LYS A 439 -43.58 7.35 -15.43
C LYS A 439 -44.75 7.55 -14.46
N VAL A 440 -45.32 6.43 -13.99
CA VAL A 440 -46.41 6.44 -12.99
C VAL A 440 -45.85 5.96 -11.67
N PHE A 441 -45.93 6.81 -10.65
CA PHE A 441 -45.50 6.48 -9.29
C PHE A 441 -46.72 6.14 -8.42
N ARG A 442 -46.56 5.17 -7.54
CA ARG A 442 -47.56 4.89 -6.49
C ARG A 442 -47.56 5.98 -5.42
N SER A 443 -48.56 5.96 -4.56
CA SER A 443 -48.70 6.92 -3.44
C SER A 443 -47.48 6.92 -2.53
N GLU A 444 -46.98 5.74 -2.17
CA GLU A 444 -45.80 5.57 -1.32
C GLU A 444 -44.52 6.07 -2.01
N GLN A 445 -44.38 5.85 -3.32
CA GLN A 445 -43.23 6.32 -4.10
C GLN A 445 -43.25 7.84 -4.24
N THR A 446 -44.43 8.41 -4.51
CA THR A 446 -44.63 9.86 -4.59
C THR A 446 -44.29 10.54 -3.27
N PHE A 447 -44.69 9.92 -2.15
CA PHE A 447 -44.34 10.41 -0.82
C PHE A 447 -42.82 10.43 -0.62
N VAL A 448 -42.12 9.33 -0.90
CA VAL A 448 -40.66 9.23 -0.78
C VAL A 448 -39.94 10.24 -1.70
N ILE A 449 -40.41 10.42 -2.94
CA ILE A 449 -39.85 11.42 -3.87
C ILE A 449 -40.00 12.83 -3.30
N SER A 450 -41.16 13.18 -2.76
CA SER A 450 -41.40 14.50 -2.17
C SER A 450 -40.47 14.76 -0.96
N LEU A 451 -40.21 13.71 -0.16
CA LEU A 451 -39.26 13.79 0.95
C LEU A 451 -37.83 13.98 0.44
N GLY A 452 -37.45 13.28 -0.63
CA GLY A 452 -36.17 13.46 -1.33
C GLY A 452 -35.97 14.89 -1.85
N GLN A 453 -37.00 15.49 -2.46
CA GLN A 453 -36.95 16.86 -2.97
C GLN A 453 -36.76 17.88 -1.84
N LYS A 454 -37.46 17.67 -0.71
CA LYS A 454 -37.33 18.51 0.48
C LYS A 454 -35.91 18.44 1.06
N GLU A 455 -35.37 17.24 1.25
CA GLU A 455 -34.03 17.06 1.82
C GLU A 455 -32.92 17.51 0.86
N LEU A 456 -33.11 17.36 -0.46
CA LEU A 456 -32.21 17.94 -1.45
C LEU A 456 -32.16 19.46 -1.34
N SER A 457 -33.33 20.11 -1.26
CA SER A 457 -33.41 21.57 -1.08
C SER A 457 -32.72 22.00 0.21
N GLY A 458 -32.99 21.32 1.33
CA GLY A 458 -32.30 21.60 2.60
C GLY A 458 -30.79 21.37 2.56
N CYS A 459 -30.29 20.40 1.78
CA CYS A 459 -28.85 20.22 1.57
C CYS A 459 -28.22 21.35 0.75
N LYS A 460 -28.95 21.88 -0.24
CA LYS A 460 -28.50 23.07 -0.99
C LYS A 460 -28.44 24.30 -0.11
N ASP A 461 -29.43 24.51 0.76
CA ASP A 461 -29.46 25.64 1.69
C ASP A 461 -28.29 25.59 2.70
N ARG A 462 -27.89 24.37 3.10
CA ARG A 462 -26.69 24.12 3.93
C ARG A 462 -25.38 24.13 3.13
N ALA A 463 -25.45 24.42 1.84
CA ALA A 463 -24.33 24.45 0.91
C ALA A 463 -23.50 23.15 0.88
N VAL A 464 -24.08 21.96 1.13
CA VAL A 464 -23.36 20.68 1.24
C VAL A 464 -22.37 20.42 0.08
N ALA A 465 -21.19 19.87 0.39
CA ALA A 465 -20.18 19.55 -0.60
C ALA A 465 -20.67 18.51 -1.62
N ASP A 466 -20.25 18.66 -2.89
CA ASP A 466 -20.67 17.81 -4.01
C ASP A 466 -20.46 16.31 -3.74
N ALA A 467 -19.36 15.94 -3.06
CA ALA A 467 -19.02 14.55 -2.73
C ALA A 467 -19.93 13.92 -1.67
N ASP A 468 -20.61 14.74 -0.86
CA ASP A 468 -21.49 14.32 0.24
C ASP A 468 -22.97 14.41 -0.10
N LEU A 469 -23.34 15.16 -1.16
CA LEU A 469 -24.72 15.51 -1.46
C LEU A 469 -25.65 14.30 -1.48
N VAL A 470 -25.28 13.24 -2.21
CA VAL A 470 -26.11 12.02 -2.28
C VAL A 470 -26.26 11.36 -0.92
N LEU A 471 -25.19 11.23 -0.15
CA LEU A 471 -25.21 10.54 1.14
C LEU A 471 -26.03 11.29 2.18
N LEU A 472 -25.88 12.62 2.24
CA LEU A 472 -26.61 13.45 3.19
C LEU A 472 -28.09 13.59 2.84
N VAL A 473 -28.44 13.67 1.54
CA VAL A 473 -29.85 13.65 1.13
C VAL A 473 -30.49 12.32 1.51
N LEU A 474 -29.85 11.20 1.16
CA LEU A 474 -30.38 9.86 1.48
C LEU A 474 -30.49 9.65 3.00
N LYS A 475 -29.48 10.05 3.77
CA LYS A 475 -29.56 10.00 5.25
C LYS A 475 -30.69 10.88 5.78
N GLY A 476 -30.80 12.12 5.30
CA GLY A 476 -31.86 13.05 5.70
C GLY A 476 -33.25 12.47 5.47
N VAL A 477 -33.46 11.86 4.29
CA VAL A 477 -34.71 11.17 3.95
C VAL A 477 -34.97 10.02 4.91
N PHE A 478 -33.97 9.18 5.16
CA PHE A 478 -34.11 8.06 6.08
C PHE A 478 -34.50 8.53 7.49
N ASP A 479 -33.76 9.49 8.04
CA ASP A 479 -33.99 10.02 9.38
C ASP A 479 -35.32 10.78 9.49
N ALA A 480 -35.72 11.49 8.44
CA ALA A 480 -37.02 12.17 8.38
C ALA A 480 -38.17 11.15 8.36
N TYR A 481 -38.07 10.09 7.55
CA TYR A 481 -39.06 9.03 7.50
C TYR A 481 -39.18 8.29 8.85
N GLN A 482 -38.05 7.99 9.49
CA GLN A 482 -38.07 7.29 10.78
C GLN A 482 -38.66 8.12 11.92
N ARG A 483 -38.53 9.46 11.86
CA ARG A 483 -39.13 10.37 12.85
C ARG A 483 -40.66 10.47 12.74
N LEU A 484 -41.25 10.10 11.60
CA LEU A 484 -42.70 10.13 11.44
C LEU A 484 -43.38 9.09 12.33
N PRO A 485 -44.45 9.46 13.07
CA PRO A 485 -45.33 8.50 13.73
C PRO A 485 -45.86 7.46 12.74
N ALA A 486 -46.07 6.23 13.20
CA ALA A 486 -46.53 5.12 12.35
C ALA A 486 -47.86 5.42 11.61
N ALA A 487 -48.71 6.29 12.18
CA ALA A 487 -49.97 6.74 11.59
C ALA A 487 -49.80 7.74 10.43
N GLU A 488 -48.68 8.46 10.38
CA GLU A 488 -48.37 9.46 9.33
C GLU A 488 -47.55 8.87 8.19
N ARG A 489 -46.97 7.68 8.39
CA ARG A 489 -46.24 6.96 7.35
C ARG A 489 -47.21 6.46 6.28
N PRO A 490 -46.85 6.53 4.98
CA PRO A 490 -47.71 6.07 3.90
C PRO A 490 -48.03 4.58 4.05
N ARG A 491 -49.24 4.19 3.62
CA ARG A 491 -49.59 2.78 3.45
C ARG A 491 -49.17 2.33 2.06
N GLY A 492 -48.59 1.14 1.96
CA GLY A 492 -48.12 0.59 0.69
C GLY A 492 -47.84 -0.90 0.75
N THR A 493 -47.32 -1.43 -0.37
CA THR A 493 -46.95 -2.85 -0.50
C THR A 493 -45.52 -3.08 0.00
N ASN A 494 -45.35 -3.87 1.05
CA ASN A 494 -44.06 -4.20 1.66
C ASN A 494 -43.34 -5.36 0.94
N ILE A 495 -42.11 -5.67 1.40
CA ILE A 495 -41.21 -6.68 0.82
C ILE A 495 -41.85 -8.09 0.79
N ASP A 496 -42.70 -8.39 1.76
CA ASP A 496 -43.45 -9.63 1.90
C ASP A 496 -44.80 -9.60 1.15
N LEU A 497 -45.05 -8.54 0.36
CA LEU A 497 -46.31 -8.23 -0.33
C LEU A 497 -47.47 -7.85 0.60
N SER A 498 -47.24 -7.73 1.91
CA SER A 498 -48.26 -7.28 2.84
C SER A 498 -48.65 -5.81 2.56
N GLN A 499 -49.92 -5.50 2.78
CA GLN A 499 -50.43 -4.13 2.74
C GLN A 499 -50.41 -3.58 4.17
N GLY A 500 -49.63 -2.52 4.40
CA GLY A 500 -49.46 -1.99 5.75
C GLY A 500 -48.73 -0.66 5.77
N THR A 501 -48.24 -0.27 6.93
CA THR A 501 -47.27 0.82 7.06
C THR A 501 -46.06 0.49 6.20
N TYR A 502 -45.69 1.41 5.31
CA TYR A 502 -44.66 1.17 4.31
C TYR A 502 -43.27 1.07 4.96
N THR A 503 -42.48 0.10 4.52
CA THR A 503 -41.05 -0.04 4.86
C THR A 503 -40.22 0.32 3.64
N MET A 504 -39.32 1.29 3.79
CA MET A 504 -38.46 1.72 2.71
C MET A 504 -37.44 0.64 2.33
N THR A 505 -37.18 0.52 1.03
CA THR A 505 -36.23 -0.43 0.45
C THR A 505 -35.08 0.32 -0.24
N LEU A 506 -34.03 -0.40 -0.64
CA LEU A 506 -32.96 0.21 -1.42
C LEU A 506 -33.41 0.67 -2.82
N ASP A 507 -34.56 0.20 -3.34
CA ASP A 507 -35.16 0.79 -4.54
C ASP A 507 -35.62 2.23 -4.29
N ASP A 508 -36.10 2.55 -3.08
CA ASP A 508 -36.50 3.92 -2.73
C ASP A 508 -35.30 4.87 -2.72
N ALA A 509 -34.16 4.44 -2.14
CA ALA A 509 -32.90 5.19 -2.19
C ALA A 509 -32.42 5.39 -3.64
N ARG A 510 -32.46 4.31 -4.45
CA ARG A 510 -32.12 4.37 -5.87
C ARG A 510 -33.03 5.32 -6.64
N MET A 511 -34.33 5.30 -6.37
CA MET A 511 -35.33 6.17 -6.99
C MET A 511 -35.06 7.64 -6.66
N ILE A 512 -34.70 7.98 -5.42
CA ILE A 512 -34.32 9.36 -5.06
C ILE A 512 -33.08 9.80 -5.84
N VAL A 513 -32.06 8.94 -5.97
CA VAL A 513 -30.87 9.26 -6.76
C VAL A 513 -31.24 9.54 -8.22
N GLN A 514 -32.05 8.67 -8.84
CA GLN A 514 -32.39 8.73 -10.26
C GLN A 514 -33.40 9.84 -10.62
N GLU A 515 -34.40 10.07 -9.78
CA GLU A 515 -35.54 10.95 -10.11
C GLU A 515 -35.45 12.32 -9.44
N VAL A 516 -34.62 12.49 -8.41
CA VAL A 516 -34.49 13.74 -7.65
C VAL A 516 -33.10 14.33 -7.78
N ILE A 517 -32.05 13.57 -7.45
CA ILE A 517 -30.69 14.11 -7.38
C ILE A 517 -30.04 14.21 -8.76
N GLU A 518 -30.18 13.18 -9.59
CA GLU A 518 -29.54 13.14 -10.91
C GLU A 518 -30.03 14.25 -11.86
N PRO A 519 -31.34 14.55 -11.99
CA PRO A 519 -31.80 15.66 -12.83
C PRO A 519 -31.26 17.01 -12.37
N GLU A 520 -31.17 17.23 -11.06
CA GLU A 520 -30.58 18.44 -10.48
C GLU A 520 -29.09 18.54 -10.82
N VAL A 521 -28.33 17.48 -10.58
CA VAL A 521 -26.88 17.45 -10.82
C VAL A 521 -26.55 17.58 -12.31
N GLN A 522 -27.40 17.07 -13.19
CA GLN A 522 -27.26 17.24 -14.64
C GLN A 522 -27.55 18.68 -15.07
N SER A 523 -28.47 19.39 -14.38
CA SER A 523 -28.79 20.79 -14.69
C SER A 523 -27.62 21.76 -14.46
N TRP A 524 -26.63 21.38 -13.64
CA TRP A 524 -25.44 22.21 -13.38
C TRP A 524 -24.53 22.38 -14.60
N ASN A 525 -24.71 21.53 -15.62
CA ASN A 525 -23.90 21.52 -16.84
C ASN A 525 -22.38 21.50 -16.55
N ASN A 526 -21.96 20.81 -15.49
CA ASN A 526 -20.58 20.69 -15.05
C ASN A 526 -20.22 19.22 -14.83
N SER A 527 -19.59 18.61 -15.84
CA SER A 527 -19.27 17.18 -15.84
C SER A 527 -18.36 16.73 -14.69
N VAL A 528 -17.49 17.62 -14.20
CA VAL A 528 -16.58 17.33 -13.08
C VAL A 528 -17.37 17.22 -11.78
N ARG A 529 -18.21 18.21 -11.49
CA ARG A 529 -19.10 18.21 -10.32
C ARG A 529 -20.07 17.04 -10.37
N SER A 530 -20.71 16.80 -11.51
CA SER A 530 -21.64 15.67 -11.66
C SER A 530 -20.96 14.32 -11.43
N ARG A 531 -19.73 14.14 -11.91
CA ARG A 531 -18.96 12.91 -11.65
C ARG A 531 -18.57 12.77 -10.18
N GLU A 532 -18.19 13.87 -9.53
CA GLU A 532 -17.86 13.89 -8.11
C GLU A 532 -19.06 13.43 -7.27
N THR A 533 -20.25 13.93 -7.58
CA THR A 533 -21.49 13.63 -6.86
C THR A 533 -22.04 12.23 -7.15
N LEU A 534 -22.05 11.76 -8.41
CA LEU A 534 -22.82 10.57 -8.80
C LEU A 534 -21.96 9.31 -9.08
N GLN A 535 -20.64 9.45 -9.29
CA GLN A 535 -19.82 8.38 -9.87
C GLN A 535 -18.53 8.06 -9.09
N ARG A 536 -18.27 8.74 -7.96
CA ARG A 536 -17.02 8.59 -7.21
C ARG A 536 -17.16 7.90 -5.85
N PHE A 537 -18.21 7.10 -5.69
CA PHE A 537 -18.41 6.32 -4.48
C PHE A 537 -17.36 5.21 -4.33
N LYS A 538 -17.04 4.90 -3.07
CA LYS A 538 -16.17 3.80 -2.66
C LYS A 538 -16.97 2.75 -1.88
N CYS A 539 -16.52 1.50 -1.97
CA CYS A 539 -17.06 0.39 -1.19
C CYS A 539 -16.36 0.28 0.16
N PHE A 540 -17.12 0.29 1.26
CA PHE A 540 -16.57 0.05 2.61
C PHE A 540 -15.90 -1.32 2.77
N GLY A 541 -16.36 -2.34 2.04
CA GLY A 541 -15.78 -3.68 2.09
C GLY A 541 -14.42 -3.81 1.41
N CYS A 542 -14.04 -2.83 0.58
CA CYS A 542 -12.78 -2.83 -0.16
C CYS A 542 -11.68 -2.05 0.58
N VAL A 543 -11.23 -2.57 1.73
CA VAL A 543 -10.28 -1.92 2.66
C VAL A 543 -8.84 -1.79 2.10
N ARG A 544 -8.56 -2.29 0.90
CA ARG A 544 -7.20 -2.22 0.34
C ARG A 544 -6.80 -0.76 0.10
N LYS A 545 -5.60 -0.38 0.56
CA LYS A 545 -5.03 0.98 0.42
C LYS A 545 -4.91 1.45 -1.04
N ASP A 546 -4.93 0.52 -1.99
CA ASP A 546 -4.86 0.77 -3.44
C ASP A 546 -6.23 0.64 -4.13
N CYS A 547 -7.36 0.66 -3.39
CA CYS A 547 -8.68 0.67 -4.00
C CYS A 547 -8.96 2.01 -4.70
N THR A 548 -8.52 2.10 -5.96
CA THR A 548 -8.77 3.22 -6.87
C THR A 548 -10.12 3.12 -7.55
N THR A 549 -10.79 1.97 -7.48
CA THR A 549 -12.09 1.77 -8.12
C THR A 549 -13.11 2.74 -7.55
N ARG A 550 -13.86 3.35 -8.45
CA ARG A 550 -14.95 4.29 -8.17
C ARG A 550 -16.20 3.76 -8.83
N TYR A 551 -17.32 3.93 -8.16
CA TYR A 551 -18.60 3.37 -8.57
C TYR A 551 -19.64 4.48 -8.63
N ASN A 552 -20.57 4.35 -9.59
CA ASN A 552 -21.88 4.97 -9.45
C ASN A 552 -22.75 4.16 -8.47
N PHE A 553 -23.92 4.69 -8.12
CA PHE A 553 -24.80 4.10 -7.12
C PHE A 553 -25.15 2.62 -7.42
N ASP A 554 -25.70 2.34 -8.60
CA ASP A 554 -26.04 0.98 -9.04
C ASP A 554 -24.82 0.05 -9.11
N GLY A 555 -23.71 0.55 -9.65
CA GLY A 555 -22.47 -0.21 -9.80
C GLY A 555 -21.88 -0.61 -8.45
N LEU A 556 -22.03 0.23 -7.43
CA LEU A 556 -21.54 -0.04 -6.09
C LEU A 556 -22.33 -1.16 -5.42
N PHE A 557 -23.67 -1.10 -5.42
CA PHE A 557 -24.49 -2.14 -4.80
C PHE A 557 -24.36 -3.49 -5.50
N ARG A 558 -24.24 -3.49 -6.84
CA ARG A 558 -23.88 -4.70 -7.59
C ARG A 558 -22.55 -5.29 -7.10
N HIS A 559 -21.51 -4.45 -7.00
CA HIS A 559 -20.20 -4.89 -6.52
C HIS A 559 -20.28 -5.45 -5.08
N ILE A 560 -20.99 -4.77 -4.19
CA ILE A 560 -21.22 -5.22 -2.81
C ILE A 560 -21.92 -6.58 -2.81
N HIS A 561 -22.99 -6.74 -3.59
CA HIS A 561 -23.72 -7.99 -3.67
C HIS A 561 -22.85 -9.16 -4.17
N GLU A 562 -22.06 -8.93 -5.22
CA GLU A 562 -21.22 -9.97 -5.83
C GLU A 562 -19.98 -10.34 -5.01
N LYS A 563 -19.41 -9.40 -4.24
CA LYS A 563 -18.10 -9.57 -3.59
C LYS A 563 -18.16 -9.63 -2.07
N HIS A 564 -19.12 -8.95 -1.45
CA HIS A 564 -19.17 -8.75 -0.01
C HIS A 564 -20.40 -9.41 0.63
N ALA A 565 -21.59 -9.25 0.05
CA ALA A 565 -22.83 -9.80 0.61
C ALA A 565 -22.90 -11.34 0.57
N ILE A 566 -22.07 -11.98 -0.25
CA ILE A 566 -21.93 -13.45 -0.29
C ILE A 566 -21.10 -14.03 0.86
N LEU A 567 -20.60 -13.20 1.77
CA LEU A 567 -19.79 -13.62 2.91
C LEU A 567 -20.24 -12.96 4.21
N VAL A 568 -20.19 -13.74 5.30
CA VAL A 568 -20.28 -13.26 6.67
C VAL A 568 -18.87 -12.96 7.17
N ALA A 569 -18.66 -11.75 7.65
CA ALA A 569 -17.39 -11.29 8.17
C ALA A 569 -17.57 -10.70 9.57
N ASP A 570 -16.52 -10.79 10.37
CA ASP A 570 -16.59 -10.36 11.76
C ASP A 570 -16.69 -8.84 11.87
N GLY A 571 -17.75 -8.34 12.51
CA GLY A 571 -18.05 -6.92 12.65
C GLY A 571 -18.51 -6.25 11.34
N GLU A 572 -19.02 -7.01 10.36
CA GLU A 572 -19.51 -6.48 9.08
C GLU A 572 -20.86 -7.11 8.67
N ASP A 573 -21.81 -6.27 8.29
CA ASP A 573 -23.19 -6.68 8.02
C ASP A 573 -23.52 -6.89 6.54
N PHE A 574 -22.53 -6.97 5.64
CA PHE A 574 -22.79 -7.01 4.19
C PHE A 574 -23.71 -8.15 3.76
N HIS A 575 -23.65 -9.30 4.45
CA HIS A 575 -24.52 -10.45 4.22
C HIS A 575 -26.02 -10.15 4.38
N LYS A 576 -26.39 -9.14 5.18
CA LYS A 576 -27.79 -8.68 5.33
C LYS A 576 -28.36 -8.14 4.02
N LEU A 577 -27.52 -7.70 3.08
CA LEU A 577 -27.92 -7.18 1.76
C LEU A 577 -28.13 -8.29 0.72
N TYR A 578 -27.83 -9.55 1.04
CA TYR A 578 -28.07 -10.66 0.12
C TYR A 578 -29.51 -11.15 0.23
N ARG A 579 -30.23 -11.13 -0.91
CA ARG A 579 -31.58 -11.70 -1.05
C ARG A 579 -31.68 -12.49 -2.36
N PRO A 580 -32.44 -13.59 -2.38
CA PRO A 580 -32.79 -14.25 -3.62
C PRO A 580 -33.62 -13.34 -4.53
N PHE A 581 -33.34 -13.35 -5.85
CA PHE A 581 -34.08 -12.53 -6.81
C PHE A 581 -34.05 -13.11 -8.22
N ASP A 582 -34.99 -12.65 -9.04
CA ASP A 582 -35.12 -13.07 -10.43
C ASP A 582 -34.09 -12.32 -11.30
N TYR A 583 -33.00 -13.00 -11.62
CA TYR A 583 -31.93 -12.48 -12.49
C TYR A 583 -32.28 -12.53 -13.99
N THR A 584 -33.42 -13.12 -14.36
CA THR A 584 -33.87 -13.16 -15.77
C THR A 584 -34.46 -11.83 -16.23
N LEU A 585 -34.83 -10.96 -15.28
CA LEU A 585 -35.25 -9.59 -15.55
C LEU A 585 -34.05 -8.78 -16.06
N HIS A 586 -34.15 -8.30 -17.31
CA HIS A 586 -33.10 -7.54 -17.98
C HIS A 586 -32.70 -6.32 -17.13
N ASP A 587 -31.41 -5.98 -17.12
CA ASP A 587 -30.81 -4.85 -16.39
C ASP A 587 -30.83 -4.89 -14.85
N ILE A 588 -31.40 -5.93 -14.22
CA ILE A 588 -31.40 -6.07 -12.75
C ILE A 588 -30.22 -6.92 -12.28
N LYS A 589 -29.30 -6.30 -11.54
CA LYS A 589 -28.11 -6.95 -10.97
C LYS A 589 -28.04 -6.91 -9.45
N PHE A 590 -29.10 -6.44 -8.80
CA PHE A 590 -29.21 -6.33 -7.36
C PHE A 590 -30.68 -6.48 -6.93
N PRO A 591 -30.98 -7.12 -5.78
CA PRO A 591 -32.34 -7.33 -5.28
C PRO A 591 -32.98 -6.05 -4.69
N TRP A 592 -33.09 -4.97 -5.48
CA TRP A 592 -33.51 -3.64 -5.03
C TRP A 592 -34.82 -3.62 -4.23
N TYR A 593 -35.82 -4.38 -4.67
CA TYR A 593 -37.17 -4.35 -4.11
C TYR A 593 -37.34 -5.13 -2.81
N THR A 594 -36.42 -6.04 -2.49
CA THR A 594 -36.53 -6.96 -1.35
C THR A 594 -35.46 -6.76 -0.28
N VAL A 595 -34.60 -5.77 -0.45
CA VAL A 595 -33.62 -5.34 0.57
C VAL A 595 -34.13 -4.07 1.22
N GLU A 596 -34.39 -4.14 2.52
CA GLU A 596 -34.72 -2.98 3.35
C GLU A 596 -33.61 -1.93 3.28
N TRP A 597 -33.99 -0.65 3.35
CA TRP A 597 -33.03 0.44 3.44
C TRP A 597 -32.38 0.43 4.83
N PRO A 598 -31.07 0.12 4.96
CA PRO A 598 -30.40 0.12 6.26
C PRO A 598 -30.16 1.54 6.78
N LYS A 599 -30.06 1.70 8.10
CA LYS A 599 -29.78 3.02 8.72
C LYS A 599 -28.51 3.67 8.18
N ASN A 600 -27.45 2.87 7.96
CA ASN A 600 -26.23 3.32 7.29
C ASN A 600 -26.07 2.65 5.94
N LEU A 601 -25.89 3.45 4.89
CA LEU A 601 -25.58 2.89 3.58
C LEU A 601 -24.11 2.44 3.52
N PRO A 602 -23.79 1.32 2.83
CA PRO A 602 -22.42 0.79 2.67
C PRO A 602 -21.61 1.59 1.63
N ILE A 603 -21.71 2.92 1.67
CA ILE A 603 -21.16 3.84 0.67
C ILE A 603 -20.24 4.84 1.36
N ALA A 604 -18.97 4.86 0.95
CA ALA A 604 -18.03 5.88 1.37
C ALA A 604 -17.88 6.95 0.27
N ALA A 605 -17.83 8.21 0.70
CA ALA A 605 -17.58 9.35 -0.17
C ALA A 605 -16.15 9.37 -0.71
N SER A 606 -15.90 10.21 -1.71
CA SER A 606 -14.63 10.24 -2.44
C SER A 606 -13.44 10.72 -1.59
N HIS A 607 -13.67 11.61 -0.61
CA HIS A 607 -12.66 12.12 0.33
C HIS A 607 -12.36 11.14 1.47
N GLN A 608 -13.26 10.21 1.77
CA GLN A 608 -13.09 9.27 2.89
C GLN A 608 -12.04 8.19 2.56
N GLU A 609 -11.19 7.87 3.54
CA GLU A 609 -10.19 6.80 3.41
C GLU A 609 -10.71 5.53 4.08
N VAL A 610 -11.33 4.64 3.30
CA VAL A 610 -11.95 3.38 3.79
C VAL A 610 -11.03 2.56 4.72
N SER A 611 -9.70 2.62 4.53
CA SER A 611 -8.75 1.90 5.39
C SER A 611 -8.61 2.44 6.82
N LYS A 612 -9.07 3.68 7.07
CA LYS A 612 -9.11 4.33 8.38
C LYS A 612 -10.50 4.31 9.01
N GLU A 613 -11.52 4.01 8.23
CA GLU A 613 -12.90 3.97 8.70
C GLU A 613 -13.17 2.73 9.55
N LYS A 614 -14.17 2.82 10.42
CA LYS A 614 -14.69 1.66 11.14
C LYS A 614 -15.35 0.70 10.15
N LYS A 615 -15.39 -0.59 10.52
CA LYS A 615 -16.13 -1.61 9.75
C LYS A 615 -17.60 -1.21 9.61
N TRP A 616 -18.18 -1.50 8.45
CA TRP A 616 -19.55 -1.10 8.16
C TRP A 616 -20.57 -2.03 8.83
N LEU A 617 -21.49 -1.41 9.57
CA LEU A 617 -22.62 -2.04 10.24
C LEU A 617 -23.92 -1.38 9.77
N ALA A 618 -24.91 -2.19 9.42
CA ALA A 618 -26.15 -1.71 8.78
C ALA A 618 -26.96 -0.79 9.70
N ASP A 619 -26.99 -1.12 11.00
CA ASP A 619 -27.88 -0.51 12.00
C ASP A 619 -27.16 0.40 13.00
N ALA A 620 -25.85 0.60 12.84
CA ALA A 620 -25.07 1.44 13.75
C ALA A 620 -25.51 2.92 13.69
N ASP A 621 -25.25 3.69 14.73
CA ASP A 621 -25.39 5.14 14.67
C ASP A 621 -24.03 5.75 14.31
N VAL A 622 -23.84 6.06 13.03
CA VAL A 622 -22.58 6.62 12.53
C VAL A 622 -22.89 7.98 11.92
N GLU A 623 -22.27 9.03 12.46
CA GLU A 623 -22.29 10.34 11.83
C GLU A 623 -21.48 10.30 10.54
N TYR A 624 -22.06 10.85 9.47
CA TYR A 624 -21.37 10.96 8.19
C TYR A 624 -20.26 12.00 8.30
N VAL A 625 -19.06 11.64 7.85
CA VAL A 625 -17.93 12.57 7.78
C VAL A 625 -18.10 13.49 6.57
N THR A 626 -18.55 14.71 6.81
CA THR A 626 -18.72 15.72 5.76
C THR A 626 -17.39 16.32 5.35
N ALA A 627 -17.18 16.47 4.04
CA ALA A 627 -16.09 17.27 3.51
C ALA A 627 -16.26 18.73 3.96
N ALA A 628 -15.15 19.34 4.37
CA ALA A 628 -15.13 20.78 4.56
C ALA A 628 -15.45 21.44 3.23
N LEU A 629 -16.49 22.27 3.20
CA LEU A 629 -16.71 23.17 2.08
C LEU A 629 -15.56 24.17 2.07
N PRO A 630 -14.75 24.22 1.00
CA PRO A 630 -13.84 25.33 0.87
C PRO A 630 -14.72 26.56 0.63
N GLU A 631 -14.79 27.47 1.60
CA GLU A 631 -15.28 28.84 1.41
C GLU A 631 -14.40 29.49 0.33
N THR A 632 -14.74 29.22 -0.93
CA THR A 632 -14.01 29.75 -2.07
C THR A 632 -14.75 30.98 -2.52
N VAL A 633 -14.46 32.08 -1.81
CA VAL A 633 -14.58 33.41 -2.42
C VAL A 633 -13.88 33.33 -3.78
N PRO A 634 -14.54 33.71 -4.89
CA PRO A 634 -13.91 33.68 -6.22
C PRO A 634 -12.54 34.36 -6.15
N ALA A 635 -11.52 33.76 -6.78
CA ALA A 635 -10.14 34.20 -6.56
C ALA A 635 -9.94 35.72 -6.75
N PHE A 636 -10.60 36.30 -7.74
CA PHE A 636 -10.51 37.72 -8.11
C PHE A 636 -11.56 38.62 -7.44
N ALA A 637 -12.46 38.10 -6.62
CA ALA A 637 -13.52 38.91 -6.02
C ALA A 637 -12.94 40.03 -5.14
N ASN A 638 -13.43 41.26 -5.33
CA ASN A 638 -12.99 42.47 -4.63
C ASN A 638 -11.48 42.77 -4.73
N ARG A 639 -10.86 42.37 -5.84
CA ARG A 639 -9.44 42.65 -6.12
C ARG A 639 -9.27 43.37 -7.45
N GLU A 640 -8.22 44.17 -7.56
CA GLU A 640 -7.83 44.86 -8.80
C GLU A 640 -6.38 44.55 -9.15
N PRO A 641 -5.98 44.57 -10.43
CA PRO A 641 -4.61 44.33 -10.82
C PRO A 641 -3.71 45.43 -10.24
N PHE A 642 -2.58 45.03 -9.64
CA PHE A 642 -1.59 45.96 -9.10
C PHE A 642 -1.07 46.92 -10.17
N ASP A 643 -0.99 48.21 -9.81
CA ASP A 643 -0.47 49.22 -10.73
C ASP A 643 1.06 49.30 -10.70
N ASN A 644 1.72 48.63 -11.66
CA ASN A 644 3.16 48.74 -11.82
C ASN A 644 3.50 49.99 -12.67
N PRO A 645 4.11 51.05 -12.07
CA PRO A 645 4.40 52.29 -12.78
C PRO A 645 5.50 52.15 -13.84
N LYS A 646 6.23 51.03 -13.86
CA LYS A 646 7.31 50.77 -14.83
C LYS A 646 6.83 50.12 -16.12
N ILE A 647 5.59 49.64 -16.16
CA ILE A 647 5.03 48.91 -17.30
C ILE A 647 3.77 49.62 -17.75
N ASN A 648 3.72 50.00 -19.02
CA ASN A 648 2.54 50.64 -19.59
C ASN A 648 1.31 49.70 -19.43
N PRO A 649 0.16 50.18 -18.94
CA PRO A 649 -1.06 49.36 -18.85
C PRO A 649 -1.46 48.69 -20.17
N PHE A 650 -1.12 49.28 -21.32
CA PHE A 650 -1.41 48.76 -22.66
C PHE A 650 -0.30 47.89 -23.27
N ASP A 651 0.81 47.68 -22.56
CA ASP A 651 1.87 46.76 -22.98
C ASP A 651 1.51 45.32 -22.61
N LEU A 652 0.82 44.62 -23.52
CA LEU A 652 0.39 43.24 -23.30
C LEU A 652 1.59 42.33 -22.96
N THR A 653 2.66 42.42 -23.73
CA THR A 653 3.88 41.61 -23.57
C THR A 653 4.53 41.86 -22.21
N GLY A 654 4.71 43.13 -21.83
CA GLY A 654 5.31 43.51 -20.56
C GLY A 654 4.47 43.08 -19.35
N ASN A 655 3.16 43.27 -19.41
CA ASN A 655 2.27 42.86 -18.31
C ASN A 655 2.19 41.32 -18.16
N LEU A 656 2.15 40.58 -19.27
CA LEU A 656 2.20 39.11 -19.26
C LEU A 656 3.53 38.59 -18.70
N ALA A 657 4.66 39.13 -19.17
CA ALA A 657 5.99 38.74 -18.69
C ALA A 657 6.15 39.04 -17.19
N TYR A 658 5.69 40.20 -16.73
CA TYR A 658 5.75 40.58 -15.31
C TYR A 658 5.00 39.60 -14.41
N ALA A 659 3.75 39.28 -14.74
CA ALA A 659 2.96 38.33 -13.95
C ALA A 659 3.55 36.91 -14.02
N ALA A 660 4.01 36.46 -15.20
CA ALA A 660 4.66 35.15 -15.36
C ALA A 660 5.93 35.01 -14.51
N THR A 661 6.81 36.02 -14.51
CA THR A 661 8.04 36.03 -13.69
C THR A 661 7.71 36.04 -12.19
N LYS A 662 6.68 36.77 -11.78
CA LYS A 662 6.23 36.77 -10.37
C LYS A 662 5.72 35.40 -9.92
N LEU A 663 5.03 34.67 -10.80
CA LEU A 663 4.44 33.36 -10.51
C LEU A 663 5.42 32.18 -10.65
N GLN A 664 6.50 32.33 -11.43
CA GLN A 664 7.53 31.30 -11.64
C GLN A 664 8.03 30.61 -10.35
N PRO A 665 8.33 31.31 -9.23
CA PRO A 665 8.83 30.64 -8.02
C PRO A 665 7.75 29.87 -7.23
N THR A 666 6.47 29.97 -7.60
CA THR A 666 5.36 29.29 -6.91
C THR A 666 5.21 27.84 -7.35
N ILE A 667 4.51 27.02 -6.55
CA ILE A 667 4.22 25.61 -6.91
C ILE A 667 2.87 25.44 -7.64
N LEU A 668 2.31 26.53 -8.16
CA LEU A 668 1.02 26.49 -8.85
C LEU A 668 1.10 25.69 -10.16
N PRO A 669 0.06 24.93 -10.53
CA PRO A 669 -0.03 24.33 -11.85
C PRO A 669 0.03 25.36 -13.00
N VAL A 670 0.64 25.00 -14.13
CA VAL A 670 0.84 25.88 -15.30
C VAL A 670 -0.47 26.50 -15.82
N ASN A 671 -1.58 25.76 -15.82
CA ASN A 671 -2.89 26.29 -16.20
C ASN A 671 -3.41 27.36 -15.24
N CYS A 672 -3.11 27.25 -13.94
CA CYS A 672 -3.45 28.27 -12.95
C CYS A 672 -2.56 29.52 -13.12
N GLN A 673 -1.26 29.31 -13.32
CA GLN A 673 -0.32 30.40 -13.59
C GLN A 673 -0.69 31.17 -14.87
N MET A 674 -1.06 30.48 -15.95
CA MET A 674 -1.54 31.08 -17.20
C MET A 674 -2.85 31.84 -16.99
N ARG A 675 -3.81 31.28 -16.23
CA ARG A 675 -5.07 31.95 -15.88
C ARG A 675 -4.83 33.28 -15.17
N ILE A 676 -3.96 33.31 -14.16
CA ILE A 676 -3.62 34.54 -13.40
C ILE A 676 -2.90 35.53 -14.31
N THR A 677 -1.91 35.06 -15.08
CA THR A 677 -1.10 35.89 -15.97
C THR A 677 -1.94 36.59 -17.03
N LEU A 678 -2.83 35.83 -17.70
CA LEU A 678 -3.74 36.36 -18.70
C LEU A 678 -4.74 37.34 -18.09
N GLN A 679 -5.35 37.01 -16.94
CA GLN A 679 -6.27 37.91 -16.25
C GLN A 679 -5.60 39.23 -15.89
N TYR A 680 -4.37 39.18 -15.34
CA TYR A 680 -3.64 40.37 -14.94
C TYR A 680 -3.41 41.30 -16.13
N ALA A 681 -2.92 40.76 -17.25
CA ALA A 681 -2.65 41.56 -18.43
C ALA A 681 -3.94 42.13 -19.09
N LEU A 682 -5.03 41.37 -19.08
CA LEU A 682 -6.32 41.82 -19.61
C LEU A 682 -6.95 42.90 -18.73
N ASP A 683 -6.94 42.73 -17.40
CA ASP A 683 -7.53 43.71 -16.48
C ASP A 683 -6.77 45.05 -16.53
N ARG A 684 -5.43 44.99 -16.64
CA ARG A 684 -4.57 46.17 -16.90
C ARG A 684 -4.96 46.91 -18.19
N TYR A 685 -5.37 46.16 -19.21
CA TYR A 685 -5.83 46.70 -20.49
C TYR A 685 -7.19 47.42 -20.37
N THR A 686 -8.06 46.96 -19.47
CA THR A 686 -9.43 47.48 -19.29
C THR A 686 -9.53 48.77 -18.46
N VAL A 687 -8.41 49.26 -17.91
CA VAL A 687 -8.36 50.49 -17.08
C VAL A 687 -8.76 51.75 -17.86
N SER A 688 -8.68 51.74 -19.20
CA SER A 688 -9.16 52.84 -20.05
C SER A 688 -10.22 52.36 -21.06
N PRO A 689 -11.44 52.92 -21.06
CA PRO A 689 -12.51 52.50 -21.98
C PRO A 689 -12.28 52.93 -23.45
N ALA A 690 -11.23 53.71 -23.73
CA ALA A 690 -10.96 54.26 -25.07
C ALA A 690 -10.00 53.41 -25.92
N THR A 691 -9.41 52.34 -25.38
CA THR A 691 -8.43 51.50 -26.07
C THR A 691 -9.02 50.17 -26.57
N PRO A 692 -8.74 49.76 -27.82
CA PRO A 692 -9.24 48.50 -28.36
C PRO A 692 -8.61 47.32 -27.62
N LYS A 693 -9.41 46.29 -27.32
CA LYS A 693 -8.94 45.05 -26.68
C LYS A 693 -7.86 44.37 -27.56
N PRO A 694 -6.86 43.69 -26.95
CA PRO A 694 -5.85 42.96 -27.69
C PRO A 694 -6.48 41.82 -28.51
N THR A 695 -5.93 41.57 -29.68
CA THR A 695 -6.35 40.46 -30.55
C THR A 695 -5.66 39.17 -30.15
N LEU A 696 -6.20 38.03 -30.60
CA LEU A 696 -5.51 36.74 -30.44
C LEU A 696 -4.13 36.73 -31.09
N ALA A 697 -3.94 37.47 -32.20
CA ALA A 697 -2.63 37.58 -32.85
C ALA A 697 -1.60 38.31 -31.97
N ASP A 698 -2.02 39.36 -31.27
CA ASP A 698 -1.18 40.10 -30.32
C ASP A 698 -0.73 39.20 -29.17
N PHE A 699 -1.65 38.37 -28.64
CA PHE A 699 -1.32 37.38 -27.60
C PHE A 699 -0.31 36.33 -28.09
N ILE A 700 -0.49 35.79 -29.30
CA ILE A 700 0.42 34.79 -29.87
C ILE A 700 1.82 35.37 -30.08
N ALA A 701 1.94 36.64 -30.47
CA ALA A 701 3.22 37.32 -30.60
C ALA A 701 3.99 37.44 -29.27
N CYS A 702 3.30 37.40 -28.13
CA CYS A 702 3.91 37.49 -26.79
C CYS A 702 4.53 36.17 -26.31
N LEU A 703 4.22 35.04 -26.94
CA LEU A 703 4.58 33.69 -26.44
C LEU A 703 6.08 33.47 -26.21
N PRO A 704 7.00 33.90 -27.11
CA PRO A 704 8.45 33.71 -26.87
C PRO A 704 8.93 34.44 -25.61
N THR A 705 8.45 35.67 -25.39
CA THR A 705 8.78 36.45 -24.20
C THR A 705 8.20 35.82 -22.94
N LEU A 706 6.99 35.26 -23.03
CA LEU A 706 6.34 34.56 -21.94
C LEU A 706 7.10 33.30 -21.50
N GLN A 707 7.59 32.50 -22.45
CA GLN A 707 8.42 31.32 -22.17
C GLN A 707 9.78 31.70 -21.57
N THR A 708 10.35 32.82 -21.99
CA THR A 708 11.58 33.35 -21.38
C THR A 708 11.35 33.82 -19.94
N ALA A 709 10.18 34.42 -19.68
CA ALA A 709 9.80 34.88 -18.35
C ALA A 709 9.47 33.72 -17.38
N ASN A 710 8.99 32.59 -17.90
CA ASN A 710 8.69 31.39 -17.14
C ASN A 710 8.87 30.13 -18.00
N GLU A 711 10.02 29.46 -17.84
CA GLU A 711 10.39 28.27 -18.60
C GLU A 711 9.45 27.07 -18.37
N GLU A 712 8.66 27.07 -17.28
CA GLU A 712 7.71 25.99 -16.99
C GLU A 712 6.45 26.06 -17.88
N PHE A 713 6.23 27.17 -18.60
CA PHE A 713 5.14 27.29 -19.56
C PHE A 713 5.43 26.47 -20.82
N ASN A 714 5.03 25.21 -20.77
CA ASN A 714 5.17 24.29 -21.89
C ASN A 714 4.28 24.65 -23.11
N LEU A 715 3.36 25.62 -22.98
CA LEU A 715 2.46 26.12 -24.04
C LEU A 715 1.54 25.05 -24.67
N PHE A 716 1.21 24.02 -23.90
CA PHE A 716 0.28 22.98 -24.32
C PHE A 716 -1.07 23.11 -23.60
N PHE A 717 -2.13 23.37 -24.35
CA PHE A 717 -3.48 23.56 -23.81
C PHE A 717 -4.53 22.81 -24.63
N SER A 718 -5.67 22.52 -24.01
CA SER A 718 -6.86 22.00 -24.70
C SER A 718 -7.78 23.16 -25.10
N CYS A 719 -8.59 22.96 -26.15
CA CYS A 719 -9.62 23.91 -26.54
C CYS A 719 -10.70 24.04 -25.46
N GLY A 720 -10.92 25.28 -25.00
CA GLY A 720 -11.91 25.59 -23.96
C GLY A 720 -13.34 25.30 -24.40
N VAL A 721 -13.68 25.44 -25.69
CA VAL A 721 -15.04 25.16 -26.19
C VAL A 721 -15.27 23.67 -26.37
N CYS A 722 -14.40 22.98 -27.12
CA CYS A 722 -14.59 21.56 -27.41
C CYS A 722 -14.61 20.71 -26.15
N LYS A 723 -13.78 21.01 -25.15
CA LYS A 723 -13.68 20.19 -23.94
C LYS A 723 -14.97 20.14 -23.14
N HIS A 724 -15.81 21.17 -23.25
CA HIS A 724 -17.07 21.31 -22.51
C HIS A 724 -18.31 21.03 -23.38
N HIS A 725 -18.15 20.48 -24.58
CA HIS A 725 -19.28 20.16 -25.47
C HIS A 725 -20.03 18.89 -25.00
N PRO A 726 -21.37 18.92 -24.87
CA PRO A 726 -22.16 17.83 -24.27
C PRO A 726 -22.11 16.49 -25.03
N ASP A 727 -21.86 16.53 -26.35
CA ASP A 727 -21.90 15.33 -27.22
C ASP A 727 -20.56 14.58 -27.40
N ILE A 728 -19.48 14.95 -26.72
CA ILE A 728 -18.17 14.29 -26.92
C ILE A 728 -18.03 13.02 -26.06
N PRO A 729 -17.76 11.84 -26.66
CA PRO A 729 -17.52 10.60 -25.92
C PRO A 729 -16.35 10.70 -24.94
N GLN A 730 -16.49 10.11 -23.76
CA GLN A 730 -15.53 10.18 -22.65
C GLN A 730 -14.11 9.68 -22.99
N SER A 731 -13.96 8.84 -24.01
CA SER A 731 -12.66 8.38 -24.53
C SER A 731 -11.91 9.44 -25.34
N ALA A 732 -12.61 10.45 -25.87
CA ALA A 732 -12.05 11.56 -26.65
C ALA A 732 -11.73 12.81 -25.78
N ILE A 733 -12.25 12.89 -24.54
CA ILE A 733 -11.94 13.96 -23.56
C ILE A 733 -10.47 13.89 -23.08
N HIS A 734 -9.80 12.76 -23.32
CA HIS A 734 -8.37 12.58 -23.10
C HIS A 734 -7.50 12.98 -24.31
N THR A 735 -8.02 13.77 -25.25
CA THR A 735 -7.20 14.38 -26.30
C THR A 735 -5.99 15.06 -25.65
N ARG A 736 -4.80 14.70 -26.17
CA ARG A 736 -3.55 15.28 -25.69
C ARG A 736 -3.63 16.80 -25.86
N PRO A 737 -3.17 17.59 -24.87
CA PRO A 737 -3.00 19.03 -25.02
C PRO A 737 -2.27 19.34 -26.33
N ASP A 738 -2.78 20.28 -27.10
CA ASP A 738 -2.17 20.70 -28.35
C ASP A 738 -1.20 21.87 -28.09
N PRO A 739 -0.11 21.99 -28.88
CA PRO A 739 0.67 23.22 -28.93
C PRO A 739 -0.24 24.41 -29.26
N LEU A 740 -0.01 25.55 -28.60
CA LEU A 740 -0.79 26.79 -28.78
C LEU A 740 -1.00 27.22 -30.24
N ILE A 741 -0.03 26.98 -31.12
CA ILE A 741 -0.13 27.28 -32.57
C ILE A 741 -1.22 26.43 -33.24
N LYS A 742 -1.28 25.13 -32.96
CA LYS A 742 -2.33 24.25 -33.50
C LYS A 742 -3.69 24.60 -32.90
N LEU A 743 -3.69 24.98 -31.62
CA LEU A 743 -4.90 25.42 -30.94
C LEU A 743 -5.46 26.70 -31.56
N GLN A 744 -4.59 27.65 -31.94
CA GLN A 744 -4.95 28.87 -32.64
C GLN A 744 -5.64 28.57 -33.97
N GLU A 745 -5.04 27.73 -34.83
CA GLU A 745 -5.62 27.34 -36.11
C GLU A 745 -7.01 26.71 -35.93
N HIS A 746 -7.14 25.81 -34.96
CA HIS A 746 -8.42 25.17 -34.64
C HIS A 746 -9.49 26.18 -34.16
N PHE A 747 -9.14 27.05 -33.21
CA PHE A 747 -10.06 28.04 -32.66
C PHE A 747 -10.48 29.06 -33.71
N GLN A 748 -9.53 29.56 -34.52
CA GLN A 748 -9.81 30.49 -35.61
C GLN A 748 -10.77 29.89 -36.65
N LYS A 749 -10.64 28.60 -36.95
CA LYS A 749 -11.49 27.90 -37.92
C LYS A 749 -12.88 27.56 -37.40
N THR A 750 -13.01 27.24 -36.10
CA THR A 750 -14.20 26.54 -35.58
C THR A 750 -15.02 27.37 -34.57
N HIS A 751 -14.40 28.33 -33.89
CA HIS A 751 -15.00 29.01 -32.73
C HIS A 751 -14.88 30.54 -32.73
N SER A 752 -14.02 31.11 -33.58
CA SER A 752 -13.73 32.56 -33.60
C SER A 752 -14.93 33.47 -33.87
N THR A 753 -15.99 32.95 -34.49
CA THR A 753 -17.21 33.70 -34.79
C THR A 753 -18.24 33.67 -33.65
N THR A 754 -18.16 32.69 -32.75
CA THR A 754 -19.17 32.45 -31.71
C THR A 754 -18.66 32.63 -30.28
N HIS A 755 -17.34 32.65 -30.08
CA HIS A 755 -16.74 32.73 -28.74
C HIS A 755 -15.57 33.73 -28.67
N ASP A 756 -15.42 34.40 -27.52
CA ASP A 756 -14.31 35.30 -27.23
C ASP A 756 -13.03 34.49 -26.94
N TRP A 757 -11.92 34.87 -27.56
CA TRP A 757 -10.63 34.21 -27.37
C TRP A 757 -10.12 34.36 -25.93
N THR A 758 -10.46 35.46 -25.25
CA THR A 758 -10.00 35.73 -23.87
C THR A 758 -10.56 34.74 -22.85
N THR A 759 -11.74 34.17 -23.11
CA THR A 759 -12.43 33.26 -22.18
C THR A 759 -12.48 31.82 -22.65
N SER A 760 -12.43 31.56 -23.97
CA SER A 760 -12.80 30.26 -24.53
C SER A 760 -11.70 29.61 -25.38
N PHE A 761 -10.59 30.31 -25.64
CA PHE A 761 -9.48 29.79 -26.44
C PHE A 761 -8.78 28.61 -25.78
N MET A 762 -8.42 28.77 -24.50
CA MET A 762 -7.73 27.75 -23.69
C MET A 762 -8.65 27.24 -22.59
N ASP A 763 -8.58 25.95 -22.30
CA ASP A 763 -9.19 25.38 -21.11
C ASP A 763 -8.39 25.77 -19.86
N LEU A 764 -8.84 26.82 -19.18
CA LEU A 764 -8.26 27.37 -17.96
C LEU A 764 -9.22 27.18 -16.79
N PRO A 765 -8.71 27.06 -15.55
CA PRO A 765 -9.57 26.88 -14.37
C PRO A 765 -10.50 28.08 -14.17
N SER A 766 -11.73 27.80 -13.74
CA SER A 766 -12.67 28.81 -13.26
C SER A 766 -12.16 29.53 -12.00
N ASP A 767 -12.76 30.66 -11.64
CA ASP A 767 -12.32 31.49 -10.50
C ASP A 767 -12.39 30.76 -9.15
N THR A 768 -13.37 29.87 -8.98
CA THR A 768 -13.52 29.03 -7.79
C THR A 768 -12.51 27.88 -7.79
N GLU A 769 -12.25 27.26 -8.94
CA GLU A 769 -11.20 26.25 -9.09
C GLU A 769 -9.80 26.85 -8.85
N LEU A 770 -9.57 28.08 -9.31
CA LEU A 770 -8.33 28.81 -9.07
C LEU A 770 -8.13 29.10 -7.57
N ALA A 771 -9.18 29.55 -6.88
CA ALA A 771 -9.13 29.80 -5.43
C ALA A 771 -8.78 28.52 -4.65
N ARG A 772 -9.39 27.38 -5.03
CA ARG A 772 -9.06 26.07 -4.47
C ARG A 772 -7.61 25.68 -4.75
N HIS A 773 -7.14 25.85 -5.98
CA HIS A 773 -5.75 25.54 -6.35
C HIS A 773 -4.71 26.41 -5.63
N LEU A 774 -5.00 27.69 -5.40
CA LEU A 774 -4.17 28.57 -4.56
C LEU A 774 -4.07 28.04 -3.13
N HIS A 775 -5.20 27.67 -2.53
CA HIS A 775 -5.23 27.12 -1.17
C HIS A 775 -4.47 25.78 -1.07
N GLU A 776 -4.71 24.85 -2.00
CA GLU A 776 -4.04 23.55 -2.03
C GLU A 776 -2.52 23.69 -2.22
N ALA A 777 -2.09 24.60 -3.09
CA ALA A 777 -0.67 24.91 -3.29
C ALA A 777 -0.04 25.45 -2.00
N ASP A 778 -0.69 26.39 -1.32
CA ASP A 778 -0.16 26.95 -0.07
C ASP A 778 -0.13 25.92 1.06
N GLU A 779 -1.18 25.10 1.19
CA GLU A 779 -1.22 24.04 2.19
C GLU A 779 -0.12 22.99 1.94
N GLN A 780 0.10 22.61 0.69
CA GLN A 780 1.19 21.73 0.29
C GLN A 780 2.55 22.35 0.62
N LEU A 781 2.77 23.62 0.25
CA LEU A 781 4.03 24.30 0.53
C LEU A 781 4.28 24.43 2.04
N ARG A 782 3.26 24.72 2.86
CA ARG A 782 3.39 24.77 4.33
C ARG A 782 3.72 23.42 4.93
N LYS A 783 3.19 22.32 4.37
CA LYS A 783 3.56 20.94 4.78
C LYS A 783 5.01 20.65 4.39
N GLU A 784 5.44 21.04 3.19
CA GLU A 784 6.82 20.90 2.73
C GLU A 784 7.80 21.72 3.57
N LYS A 785 7.48 22.99 3.90
CA LYS A 785 8.27 23.86 4.79
C LYS A 785 8.40 23.28 6.19
N ARG A 786 7.30 22.86 6.83
CA ARG A 786 7.35 22.19 8.15
C ARG A 786 8.24 20.96 8.15
N ALA A 787 8.10 20.10 7.13
CA ALA A 787 8.96 18.93 6.98
C ALA A 787 10.44 19.30 6.73
N ALA A 788 10.70 20.45 6.09
CA ALA A 788 12.03 20.97 5.84
C ALA A 788 12.65 21.57 7.13
N GLU A 789 11.88 22.30 7.92
CA GLU A 789 12.28 22.84 9.24
C GLU A 789 12.56 21.72 10.25
N GLU A 790 11.73 20.68 10.32
CA GLU A 790 11.98 19.50 11.15
C GLU A 790 13.31 18.82 10.76
N ARG A 791 13.62 18.78 9.46
CA ARG A 791 14.90 18.29 8.98
C ARG A 791 16.04 19.22 9.41
N GLU A 792 15.93 20.54 9.28
CA GLU A 792 16.97 21.49 9.74
C GLU A 792 17.19 21.44 11.26
N ALA A 793 16.13 21.37 12.06
CA ALA A 793 16.21 21.22 13.51
C ALA A 793 16.92 19.91 13.92
N SER A 794 16.74 18.85 13.13
CA SER A 794 17.47 17.59 13.33
C SER A 794 18.97 17.66 12.95
N LEU A 795 19.36 18.62 12.10
CA LEU A 795 20.74 18.86 11.68
C LEU A 795 21.53 19.67 12.72
N VAL A 796 20.89 20.61 13.43
CA VAL A 796 21.52 21.34 14.55
C VAL A 796 22.02 20.39 15.64
N LYS A 797 21.33 19.27 15.85
CA LYS A 797 21.72 18.21 16.79
C LYS A 797 22.89 17.34 16.30
N ASN A 798 23.39 17.56 15.08
CA ASN A 798 24.42 16.71 14.47
C ASN A 798 25.29 17.49 13.46
N PRO A 799 26.29 18.26 13.93
CA PRO A 799 27.01 19.26 13.13
C PRO A 799 27.86 18.68 11.98
N ARG A 800 28.01 17.36 11.88
CA ARG A 800 28.72 16.67 10.78
C ARG A 800 27.89 16.51 9.50
N LYS A 801 26.59 16.84 9.50
CA LYS A 801 25.73 16.74 8.30
C LYS A 801 25.65 18.09 7.56
N LYS A 802 25.99 18.10 6.27
CA LYS A 802 25.87 19.29 5.40
C LYS A 802 24.40 19.70 5.25
N LYS A 803 24.15 21.01 5.18
CA LYS A 803 22.83 21.58 4.87
C LYS A 803 22.44 21.23 3.43
N ASP A 804 21.22 20.75 3.24
CA ASP A 804 20.69 20.36 1.93
C ASP A 804 20.21 21.63 1.17
N PRO A 805 20.78 21.97 0.00
CA PRO A 805 20.36 23.15 -0.77
C PRO A 805 18.89 23.07 -1.22
N MET A 806 18.30 21.87 -1.39
CA MET A 806 16.87 21.75 -1.70
C MET A 806 15.98 22.14 -0.53
N VAL A 807 16.40 21.90 0.71
CA VAL A 807 15.66 22.33 1.91
C VAL A 807 15.59 23.86 1.95
N ARG A 808 16.71 24.53 1.68
CA ARG A 808 16.76 26.00 1.60
C ARG A 808 15.88 26.53 0.46
N ALA A 809 15.88 25.89 -0.70
CA ALA A 809 15.02 26.27 -1.82
C ALA A 809 13.53 26.17 -1.47
N VAL A 810 13.10 25.10 -0.79
CA VAL A 810 11.70 24.94 -0.32
C VAL A 810 11.32 26.01 0.70
N LEU A 811 12.21 26.34 1.65
CA LEU A 811 11.97 27.38 2.64
C LEU A 811 11.84 28.78 2.01
N GLN A 812 12.61 29.04 0.95
CA GLN A 812 12.63 30.32 0.23
C GLN A 812 11.47 30.49 -0.77
N ARG A 813 10.73 29.42 -1.12
CA ARG A 813 9.58 29.53 -2.02
C ARG A 813 8.47 30.38 -1.41
N PRO A 814 7.91 31.35 -2.16
CA PRO A 814 6.76 32.14 -1.70
C PRO A 814 5.48 31.31 -1.76
N GLU A 815 4.53 31.64 -0.89
CA GLU A 815 3.16 31.13 -0.98
C GLU A 815 2.49 31.70 -2.23
N ALA A 816 1.79 30.85 -2.96
CA ALA A 816 1.07 31.22 -4.17
C ALA A 816 -0.02 32.25 -3.89
N GLY A 817 -0.74 32.11 -2.77
CA GLY A 817 -1.74 33.09 -2.34
C GLY A 817 -1.14 34.47 -2.06
N TRP A 818 0.10 34.53 -1.56
CA TRP A 818 0.80 35.80 -1.33
C TRP A 818 1.22 36.47 -2.63
N VAL A 819 1.84 35.72 -3.55
CA VAL A 819 2.20 36.25 -4.89
C VAL A 819 0.95 36.69 -5.66
N PHE A 820 -0.13 35.91 -5.56
CA PHE A 820 -1.42 36.28 -6.14
C PHE A 820 -1.95 37.60 -5.56
N ALA A 821 -1.84 37.81 -4.24
CA ALA A 821 -2.23 39.06 -3.61
C ALA A 821 -1.33 40.25 -3.97
N GLU A 822 -0.06 40.04 -4.31
CA GLU A 822 0.79 41.10 -4.87
C GLU A 822 0.32 41.53 -6.27
N LEU A 823 -0.13 40.58 -7.10
CA LEU A 823 -0.63 40.87 -8.44
C LEU A 823 -2.06 41.42 -8.42
N PHE A 824 -2.86 40.98 -7.45
CA PHE A 824 -4.26 41.34 -7.27
C PHE A 824 -4.54 41.72 -5.80
N PRO A 825 -4.13 42.91 -5.35
CA PRO A 825 -4.43 43.40 -4.00
C PRO A 825 -5.94 43.51 -3.77
N THR A 826 -6.37 43.24 -2.54
CA THR A 826 -7.75 43.49 -2.09
C THR A 826 -7.99 44.98 -1.97
N LYS A 827 -9.19 45.43 -2.38
CA LYS A 827 -9.65 46.80 -2.13
C LYS A 827 -9.74 47.15 -0.65
#